data_AF-A0A8H4STN8-F1
#
_entry.id   AF-A0A8H4STN8-F1
#
_cell.length_a   1.000
_cell.length_b   1.000
_cell.length_c   1.000
_cell.angle_alpha   90.00
_cell.angle_beta   90.00
_cell.angle_gamma   90.00
#
_symmetry.space_group_name_H-M   'P 1'
#
loop_
_entity.id
_entity.type
_entity.pdbx_description
1 polymer ?
#
loop_
_entity_poly.entity_id
_entity_poly.type
_entity_poly.pdbx_seq_one_letter_code
_entity_poly.pdbx_strand_id
1 'polypeptide(L)'
;MEADIRAVLPHIDPVVSEYSVGYLTHASTSYLDEEDASGESPLNEAASTITELLLSASGQVNAELEEKIKQLVEKWVDKYTEANGGQRRGPSTVKRLDQTIQVSQQRNMSSTLAVATGGVDLESANARKVESKVDRKKLEKAERKIAAKQQKKTFKTVEYEASKLLDQPESTQSYEEFYMAVNPLQLGSSSANKSKDIKLDNIDVSISGNRILTDTTLTLAYGHRYGLVGNNGVGKSTLLRALSRREVAIPLHISILHVEQEITGDDTPAIQAVLDADVWRKVLLKEQDQITARLAELEKQRTSLADTSADAARIDRDREAQDTKLGDVQSKLAEMESDKAESRAASILAGLGFSAERQQHATKTFSGGWRMRLALARALFCEPDLLLLDEPSNMLDVPSITFLSEYLQTYPSTVLVVSHDRAFLNEVATDIIHQHSQRLDYYRGANFDTFYATREERKKVAKREYENQMVQRAHLQAFIDKFRYNAAKSSEAQSRIKKLEKMPILEPPEAEYSVKFTFPEVEKLSPPIVQMSEVTFGYSKDKILLRNVDLDVQLDSRIGIVGPNGAGKTTILKLLIGKLDPSSGLISQHPRLRIGFFAQHHVDALDLNDSAVGFMSKNYPGRTDEEYRRRLGAFGITGTTGLQKMGLLSGGQKSRVAFACLALTNPHILVLDEPSNHLDIEAMDALAEALNEFQGGVLMVSHDVTMLQTVCKSLWVCDGGTVEKFPGDVQAYKKRITAQANAAGVVKQH
;
A
#
# COMPACT_ATOMS: atom_id res chain seq x y z
N MET A 1 31.30 27.50 29.01
CA MET A 1 30.19 27.50 28.04
C MET A 1 28.91 27.05 28.72
N GLU A 2 28.74 25.78 29.08
CA GLU A 2 27.51 25.34 29.78
C GLU A 2 27.25 26.08 31.11
N ALA A 3 28.29 26.27 31.93
CA ALA A 3 28.20 27.07 33.15
C ALA A 3 27.88 28.56 32.89
N ASP A 4 28.29 29.10 31.73
CA ASP A 4 28.01 30.48 31.35
C ASP A 4 26.54 30.63 30.90
N ILE A 5 25.99 29.63 30.19
CA ILE A 5 24.55 29.59 29.84
C ILE A 5 23.72 29.58 31.10
N ARG A 6 24.05 28.71 32.06
CA ARG A 6 23.30 28.59 33.31
C ARG A 6 23.42 29.84 34.20
N ALA A 7 24.47 30.64 34.03
CA ALA A 7 24.61 31.93 34.71
C ALA A 7 23.66 33.00 34.14
N VAL A 8 23.38 32.98 32.84
CA VAL A 8 22.45 33.92 32.18
C VAL A 8 21.00 33.41 32.20
N LEU A 9 20.82 32.09 32.08
CA LEU A 9 19.54 31.38 32.04
C LEU A 9 19.54 30.25 33.08
N PRO A 10 19.25 30.54 34.37
CA PRO A 10 19.35 29.56 35.45
C PRO A 10 18.32 28.42 35.37
N HIS A 11 17.25 28.58 34.58
CA HIS A 11 16.16 27.63 34.43
C HIS A 11 16.12 26.94 33.06
N ILE A 12 17.18 27.06 32.26
CA ILE A 12 17.22 26.41 30.94
C ILE A 12 17.28 24.88 31.07
N ASP A 13 16.62 24.18 30.14
CA ASP A 13 16.73 22.73 30.04
C ASP A 13 18.20 22.33 29.78
N PRO A 14 18.78 21.41 30.59
CA PRO A 14 20.13 20.89 30.38
C PRO A 14 20.38 20.41 28.95
N VAL A 15 19.38 19.81 28.30
CA VAL A 15 19.49 19.27 26.93
C VAL A 15 19.73 20.38 25.92
N VAL A 16 19.03 21.51 26.05
CA VAL A 16 19.19 22.69 25.18
C VAL A 16 20.58 23.31 25.37
N SER A 17 21.06 23.35 26.62
CA SER A 17 22.39 23.87 26.92
C SER A 17 23.51 22.99 26.36
N GLU A 18 23.37 21.66 26.46
CA GLU A 18 24.34 20.70 25.93
C GLU A 18 24.34 20.71 24.39
N TYR A 19 23.16 20.77 23.77
CA TYR A 19 23.00 20.90 22.32
C TYR A 19 23.66 22.17 21.78
N SER A 20 23.43 23.32 22.43
CA SER A 20 24.00 24.60 22.02
C SER A 20 25.53 24.58 22.02
N VAL A 21 26.13 23.98 23.06
CA VAL A 21 27.59 23.85 23.14
C VAL A 21 28.10 22.88 22.07
N GLY A 22 27.47 21.70 21.93
CA GLY A 22 27.88 20.68 20.97
C GLY A 22 27.81 21.16 19.52
N TYR A 23 26.75 21.90 19.17
CA TYR A 23 26.55 22.42 17.82
C TYR A 23 27.57 23.50 17.45
N LEU A 24 27.90 24.44 18.35
CA LEU A 24 29.00 25.41 18.14
C LEU A 24 30.36 24.72 18.03
N THR A 25 30.64 23.72 18.86
CA THR A 25 31.90 22.97 18.77
C THR A 25 32.01 22.27 17.41
N HIS A 26 30.94 21.65 16.93
CA HIS A 26 30.92 21.01 15.62
C HIS A 26 31.11 22.00 14.46
N ALA A 27 30.38 23.13 14.49
CA ALA A 27 30.52 24.19 13.50
C ALA A 27 31.95 24.77 13.47
N SER A 28 32.61 24.90 14.63
CA SER A 28 34.01 25.35 14.72
C SER A 28 35.02 24.42 14.05
N THR A 29 34.66 23.15 13.85
CA THR A 29 35.52 22.15 13.21
C THR A 29 35.22 21.92 11.74
N SER A 30 34.16 22.54 11.21
CA SER A 30 33.71 22.37 9.83
C SER A 30 34.51 23.25 8.87
N TYR A 31 34.85 22.72 7.69
CA TYR A 31 35.62 23.43 6.65
C TYR A 31 34.68 24.15 5.67
N LEU A 32 35.11 25.30 5.16
CA LEU A 32 34.47 25.99 4.04
C LEU A 32 34.89 25.34 2.71
N ASP A 33 33.93 24.97 1.87
CA ASP A 33 34.17 24.56 0.49
C ASP A 33 34.46 25.80 -0.38
N GLU A 34 35.48 25.75 -1.24
CA GLU A 34 35.97 26.90 -2.02
C GLU A 34 34.97 27.44 -3.06
N GLU A 35 33.86 26.74 -3.32
CA GLU A 35 32.85 27.17 -4.31
C GLU A 35 31.91 28.27 -3.79
N ASP A 36 31.79 28.46 -2.47
CA ASP A 36 30.94 29.48 -1.83
C ASP A 36 31.77 30.59 -1.15
N ALA A 37 32.56 31.31 -1.93
CA ALA A 37 33.39 32.42 -1.42
C ALA A 37 32.58 33.65 -0.92
N SER A 38 31.25 33.64 -1.04
CA SER A 38 30.34 34.70 -0.58
C SER A 38 29.41 34.28 0.58
N GLY A 39 29.50 33.03 1.07
CA GLY A 39 28.69 32.55 2.18
C GLY A 39 29.19 33.03 3.55
N GLU A 40 28.27 33.22 4.50
CA GLU A 40 28.63 33.44 5.90
C GLU A 40 29.39 32.22 6.44
N SER A 41 30.37 32.44 7.33
CA SER A 41 31.12 31.30 7.87
C SER A 41 30.18 30.36 8.64
N PRO A 42 30.34 29.02 8.55
CA PRO A 42 29.45 28.06 9.21
C PRO A 42 29.31 28.28 10.72
N LEU A 43 30.34 28.88 11.33
CA LEU A 43 30.37 29.24 12.73
C LEU A 43 29.49 30.46 13.05
N ASN A 44 29.35 31.42 12.12
CA ASN A 44 28.45 32.56 12.27
C ASN A 44 26.98 32.15 12.07
N GLU A 45 26.71 31.27 11.11
CA GLU A 45 25.38 30.69 10.91
C GLU A 45 24.96 29.84 12.12
N ALA A 46 25.88 29.05 12.67
CA ALA A 46 25.60 28.31 13.91
C ALA A 46 25.35 29.26 15.10
N ALA A 47 26.04 30.40 15.15
CA ALA A 47 25.87 31.41 16.19
C ALA A 47 24.50 32.11 16.12
N SER A 48 24.01 32.47 14.93
CA SER A 48 22.66 33.03 14.79
C SER A 48 21.60 32.02 15.22
N THR A 49 21.71 30.78 14.76
CA THR A 49 20.78 29.69 15.08
C THR A 49 20.72 29.41 16.59
N ILE A 50 21.86 29.39 17.28
CA ILE A 50 21.90 29.18 18.73
C ILE A 50 21.38 30.38 19.51
N THR A 51 21.61 31.59 19.01
CA THR A 51 21.06 32.81 19.63
C THR A 51 19.53 32.74 19.62
N GLU A 52 18.92 32.37 18.49
CA GLU A 52 17.47 32.16 18.38
C GLU A 52 16.98 31.01 19.27
N LEU A 53 17.70 29.90 19.32
CA LEU A 53 17.38 28.75 20.17
C LEU A 53 17.36 29.16 21.66
N LEU A 54 18.39 29.84 22.15
CA LEU A 54 18.50 30.27 23.55
C LEU A 54 17.45 31.33 23.88
N LEU A 55 17.10 32.21 22.94
CA LEU A 55 16.00 33.16 23.08
C LEU A 55 14.65 32.45 23.20
N SER A 56 14.37 31.51 22.31
CA SER A 56 13.12 30.72 22.37
C SER A 56 13.00 29.91 23.67
N ALA A 57 14.11 29.32 24.12
CA ALA A 57 14.17 28.53 25.35
C ALA A 57 14.07 29.37 26.63
N SER A 58 14.41 30.66 26.57
CA SER A 58 14.31 31.58 27.72
C SER A 58 12.86 31.92 28.09
N GLY A 59 11.92 31.80 27.15
CA GLY A 59 10.49 32.06 27.37
C GLY A 59 10.12 33.51 27.74
N GLN A 60 11.09 34.43 27.79
CA GLN A 60 10.92 35.83 28.20
C GLN A 60 11.49 36.75 27.12
N VAL A 61 10.64 37.59 26.53
CA VAL A 61 11.06 38.59 25.54
C VAL A 61 11.46 39.86 26.28
N ASN A 62 12.73 39.94 26.71
CA ASN A 62 13.29 41.10 27.38
C ASN A 62 14.56 41.56 26.65
N ALA A 63 14.60 42.82 26.19
CA ALA A 63 15.67 43.32 25.32
C ALA A 63 17.07 43.24 25.98
N GLU A 64 17.14 43.44 27.31
CA GLU A 64 18.39 43.30 28.07
C GLU A 64 18.91 41.85 28.14
N LEU A 65 18.01 40.87 28.09
CA LEU A 65 18.38 39.45 28.12
C LEU A 65 18.89 39.00 26.74
N GLU A 66 18.26 39.49 25.69
CA GLU A 66 18.68 39.26 24.31
C GLU A 66 20.10 39.78 24.04
N GLU A 67 20.41 40.98 24.53
CA GLU A 67 21.74 41.56 24.41
C GLU A 67 22.79 40.74 25.16
N LYS A 68 22.46 40.23 26.36
CA LYS A 68 23.34 39.33 27.13
C LYS A 68 23.59 37.98 26.44
N ILE A 69 22.56 37.40 25.81
CA ILE A 69 22.69 36.13 25.07
C ILE A 69 23.56 36.36 23.82
N LYS A 70 23.34 37.44 23.07
CA LYS A 70 24.17 37.81 21.91
C LYS A 70 25.64 37.99 22.30
N GLN A 71 25.93 38.78 23.33
CA GLN A 71 27.30 38.97 23.83
C GLN A 71 27.96 37.66 24.29
N LEU A 72 27.19 36.74 24.87
CA LEU A 72 27.69 35.45 25.34
C LEU A 72 28.01 34.50 24.18
N VAL A 73 27.18 34.47 23.13
CA VAL A 73 27.43 33.69 21.91
C VAL A 73 28.60 34.27 21.12
N GLU A 74 28.68 35.60 20.95
CA GLU A 74 29.81 36.30 20.31
C GLU A 74 31.14 36.00 21.02
N LYS A 75 31.16 36.06 22.36
CA LYS A 75 32.35 35.70 23.15
C LYS A 75 32.84 34.27 22.88
N TRP A 76 31.94 33.34 22.57
CA TRP A 76 32.36 31.97 22.22
C TRP A 76 32.81 31.86 20.78
N VAL A 77 32.15 32.55 19.86
CA VAL A 77 32.58 32.67 18.46
C VAL A 77 34.02 33.18 18.40
N ASP A 78 34.33 34.25 19.15
CA ASP A 78 35.68 34.81 19.26
C ASP A 78 36.67 33.81 19.86
N LYS A 79 36.27 33.11 20.93
CA LYS A 79 37.12 32.09 21.55
C LYS A 79 37.45 30.94 20.59
N TYR A 80 36.50 30.54 19.76
CA TYR A 80 36.69 29.47 18.78
C TYR A 80 37.47 29.93 17.55
N THR A 81 37.30 31.17 17.08
CA THR A 81 38.09 31.74 15.99
C THR A 81 39.55 31.96 16.40
N GLU A 82 39.80 32.41 17.64
CA GLU A 82 41.15 32.50 18.22
C GLU A 82 41.81 31.13 18.39
N ALA A 83 41.09 30.15 18.96
CA ALA A 83 41.62 28.80 19.18
C ALA A 83 41.96 28.06 17.87
N ASN A 84 41.27 28.39 16.78
CA ASN A 84 41.47 27.75 15.48
C ASN A 84 42.43 28.49 14.53
N GLY A 85 42.96 29.65 14.94
CA GLY A 85 43.98 30.39 14.19
C GLY A 85 43.46 31.09 12.93
N GLY A 86 42.17 31.45 12.89
CA GLY A 86 41.49 32.01 11.72
C GLY A 86 40.79 30.99 10.82
N GLN A 87 40.18 31.45 9.72
CA GLN A 87 39.38 30.62 8.81
C GLN A 87 40.23 29.50 8.17
N ARG A 88 39.89 28.24 8.47
CA ARG A 88 40.53 27.07 7.86
C ARG A 88 39.98 26.84 6.45
N ARG A 89 40.78 27.17 5.42
CA ARG A 89 40.54 26.71 4.04
C ARG A 89 41.02 25.26 3.89
N GLY A 90 40.18 24.41 3.29
CA GLY A 90 40.48 23.00 3.04
C GLY A 90 41.62 22.79 2.02
N PRO A 91 42.21 21.58 1.93
CA PRO A 91 43.26 21.27 0.96
C PRO A 91 42.72 21.26 -0.48
N SER A 92 43.44 21.93 -1.39
CA SER A 92 43.15 22.07 -2.82
C SER A 92 42.87 20.73 -3.50
N THR A 93 41.79 20.69 -4.27
CA THR A 93 41.23 19.53 -4.97
C THR A 93 42.18 18.85 -5.96
N VAL A 94 42.11 17.52 -6.01
CA VAL A 94 42.71 16.68 -7.05
C VAL A 94 42.03 17.00 -8.38
N LYS A 95 42.80 17.51 -9.35
CA LYS A 95 42.38 17.75 -10.74
C LYS A 95 41.68 16.52 -11.33
N ARG A 96 40.44 16.71 -11.80
CA ARG A 96 39.77 15.77 -12.71
C ARG A 96 40.57 15.67 -14.01
N LEU A 97 40.88 14.45 -14.42
CA LEU A 97 41.45 14.15 -15.73
C LEU A 97 40.30 13.83 -16.68
N ASP A 98 39.90 14.82 -17.48
CA ASP A 98 39.13 14.61 -18.70
C ASP A 98 40.11 14.21 -19.82
N GLN A 99 40.24 12.91 -20.06
CA GLN A 99 40.65 12.44 -21.37
C GLN A 99 40.02 11.08 -21.68
N THR A 100 39.14 11.10 -22.68
CA THR A 100 38.40 9.98 -23.23
C THR A 100 39.39 9.01 -23.89
N ILE A 101 39.59 7.83 -23.31
CA ILE A 101 40.28 6.73 -24.00
C ILE A 101 39.23 5.80 -24.59
N GLN A 102 39.09 5.87 -25.92
CA GLN A 102 38.45 4.85 -26.73
C GLN A 102 39.19 3.52 -26.54
N VAL A 103 38.49 2.48 -26.09
CA VAL A 103 38.98 1.10 -26.19
C VAL A 103 38.13 0.38 -27.23
N SER A 104 38.61 0.41 -28.47
CA SER A 104 38.24 -0.53 -29.50
C SER A 104 39.41 -1.49 -29.74
N GLN A 105 39.05 -2.78 -29.82
CA GLN A 105 39.74 -3.88 -30.51
C GLN A 105 40.99 -4.57 -29.90
N GLN A 106 40.85 -5.92 -29.89
CA GLN A 106 41.83 -7.02 -29.86
C GLN A 106 42.41 -7.41 -28.48
N ARG A 107 42.49 -8.68 -28.05
CA ARG A 107 42.37 -10.00 -28.69
C ARG A 107 42.14 -11.10 -27.62
N ASN A 108 41.49 -12.18 -28.05
CA ASN A 108 41.16 -13.42 -27.33
C ASN A 108 42.37 -14.15 -26.68
N MET A 109 42.15 -14.89 -25.58
CA MET A 109 42.01 -16.37 -25.56
C MET A 109 42.08 -16.96 -24.13
N SER A 110 41.14 -17.86 -23.86
CA SER A 110 40.95 -18.67 -22.65
C SER A 110 42.10 -19.65 -22.34
N SER A 111 42.34 -19.91 -21.06
CA SER A 111 43.24 -20.97 -20.55
C SER A 111 42.49 -22.03 -19.72
N THR A 112 41.56 -22.74 -20.36
CA THR A 112 40.92 -23.96 -19.82
C THR A 112 40.92 -25.09 -20.85
N LEU A 113 42.10 -25.48 -21.34
CA LEU A 113 42.30 -26.69 -22.13
C LEU A 113 43.77 -27.11 -22.13
N ALA A 114 44.20 -27.80 -21.07
CA ALA A 114 45.43 -28.62 -21.05
C ALA A 114 45.48 -29.51 -19.80
N VAL A 115 44.46 -30.36 -19.62
CA VAL A 115 44.55 -31.58 -18.80
C VAL A 115 44.14 -32.74 -19.70
N ALA A 116 45.07 -33.17 -20.54
CA ALA A 116 45.12 -34.50 -21.12
C ALA A 116 46.50 -34.66 -21.77
N THR A 117 47.06 -35.86 -21.65
CA THR A 117 48.34 -36.36 -22.19
C THR A 117 49.63 -36.00 -21.42
N GLY A 118 49.98 -36.87 -20.48
CA GLY A 118 51.23 -37.63 -20.58
C GLY A 118 52.47 -37.10 -19.86
N GLY A 119 52.71 -37.62 -18.65
CA GLY A 119 54.03 -38.04 -18.14
C GLY A 119 55.04 -36.95 -17.79
N VAL A 120 55.42 -36.87 -16.51
CA VAL A 120 56.80 -36.94 -16.01
C VAL A 120 56.72 -37.06 -14.47
N ASP A 121 57.69 -37.81 -13.95
CA ASP A 121 57.77 -38.55 -12.71
C ASP A 121 57.59 -37.83 -11.35
N LEU A 122 57.26 -38.70 -10.40
CA LEU A 122 57.31 -38.58 -8.95
C LEU A 122 58.79 -38.62 -8.46
N GLU A 123 59.03 -38.07 -7.27
CA GLU A 123 60.26 -38.13 -6.44
C GLU A 123 61.34 -37.05 -6.66
N SER A 124 61.36 -36.02 -5.81
CA SER A 124 62.38 -35.90 -4.75
C SER A 124 62.22 -34.60 -3.93
N ALA A 125 61.97 -34.80 -2.63
CA ALA A 125 62.25 -33.96 -1.47
C ALA A 125 62.77 -32.51 -1.65
N ASN A 126 62.03 -31.53 -1.10
CA ASN A 126 62.54 -30.80 0.06
C ASN A 126 61.45 -30.03 0.83
N ALA A 127 61.44 -30.26 2.13
CA ALA A 127 60.47 -29.77 3.09
C ALA A 127 60.56 -28.26 3.32
N ARG A 128 59.43 -27.54 3.21
CA ARG A 128 59.16 -26.36 4.05
C ARG A 128 57.69 -26.35 4.47
N LYS A 129 57.45 -26.64 5.75
CA LYS A 129 56.20 -26.33 6.44
C LYS A 129 55.94 -24.83 6.33
N VAL A 130 54.89 -24.43 5.61
CA VAL A 130 54.34 -23.07 5.70
C VAL A 130 53.28 -23.10 6.78
N GLU A 131 53.63 -22.66 7.99
CA GLU A 131 52.64 -22.35 9.03
C GLU A 131 51.92 -21.05 8.63
N SER A 132 50.65 -21.17 8.22
CA SER A 132 49.78 -20.02 7.98
C SER A 132 49.34 -19.43 9.32
N LYS A 133 50.18 -18.61 9.95
CA LYS A 133 49.74 -17.73 11.04
C LYS A 133 49.12 -16.47 10.42
N VAL A 134 47.80 -16.40 10.43
CA VAL A 134 47.05 -15.21 10.01
C VAL A 134 47.31 -14.09 11.02
N ASP A 135 47.93 -13.00 10.56
CA ASP A 135 48.16 -11.78 11.37
C ASP A 135 46.81 -11.19 11.83
N ARG A 136 46.41 -11.48 13.07
CA ARG A 136 45.14 -11.00 13.67
C ARG A 136 44.97 -9.47 13.55
N LYS A 137 46.06 -8.71 13.62
CA LYS A 137 46.05 -7.24 13.48
C LYS A 137 45.70 -6.75 12.08
N LYS A 138 46.05 -7.50 11.01
CA LYS A 138 45.71 -7.12 9.64
C LYS A 138 44.24 -7.43 9.33
N LEU A 139 43.72 -8.52 9.92
CA LEU A 139 42.33 -8.92 9.79
C LEU A 139 41.40 -7.94 10.52
N GLU A 140 41.75 -7.55 11.75
CA GLU A 140 41.02 -6.54 12.52
C GLU A 140 41.01 -5.16 11.82
N LYS A 141 42.11 -4.79 11.15
CA LYS A 141 42.19 -3.54 10.35
C LYS A 141 41.33 -3.60 9.08
N ALA A 142 41.16 -4.79 8.49
CA ALA A 142 40.27 -5.01 7.36
C ALA A 142 38.79 -4.97 7.80
N GLU A 143 38.46 -5.62 8.91
CA GLU A 143 37.13 -5.60 9.51
C GLU A 143 36.71 -4.18 9.92
N ARG A 144 37.59 -3.40 10.58
CA ARG A 144 37.30 -1.99 10.87
C ARG A 144 37.09 -1.14 9.63
N LYS A 145 37.80 -1.41 8.53
CA LYS A 145 37.59 -0.69 7.25
C LYS A 145 36.25 -1.04 6.60
N ILE A 146 35.81 -2.30 6.70
CA ILE A 146 34.51 -2.74 6.17
C ILE A 146 33.39 -2.16 7.04
N ALA A 147 33.53 -2.20 8.37
CA ALA A 147 32.59 -1.61 9.31
C ALA A 147 32.47 -0.08 9.12
N ALA A 148 33.58 0.64 8.93
CA ALA A 148 33.57 2.07 8.64
C ALA A 148 32.92 2.41 7.28
N LYS A 149 33.09 1.54 6.27
CA LYS A 149 32.39 1.68 4.98
C LYS A 149 30.88 1.43 5.11
N GLN A 150 30.47 0.44 5.90
CA GLN A 150 29.06 0.18 6.18
C GLN A 150 28.43 1.31 7.00
N GLN A 151 29.12 1.80 8.04
CA GLN A 151 28.66 2.94 8.84
C GLN A 151 28.51 4.21 7.99
N LYS A 152 29.45 4.52 7.09
CA LYS A 152 29.30 5.66 6.17
C LYS A 152 28.11 5.52 5.22
N LYS A 153 27.75 4.29 4.82
CA LYS A 153 26.53 4.05 4.03
C LYS A 153 25.27 4.26 4.88
N THR A 154 25.23 3.71 6.10
CA THR A 154 24.07 3.87 6.99
C THR A 154 23.85 5.33 7.40
N PHE A 155 24.90 6.10 7.70
CA PHE A 155 24.76 7.52 8.07
C PHE A 155 24.29 8.40 6.91
N LYS A 156 24.77 8.17 5.67
CA LYS A 156 24.25 8.88 4.48
C LYS A 156 22.78 8.59 4.18
N THR A 157 22.29 7.41 4.59
CA THR A 157 20.89 7.01 4.41
C THR A 157 20.01 7.68 5.48
N VAL A 158 20.51 7.76 6.72
CA VAL A 158 19.80 8.41 7.84
C VAL A 158 19.70 9.94 7.69
N GLU A 159 20.73 10.61 7.16
CA GLU A 159 20.66 12.06 6.87
C GLU A 159 19.70 12.40 5.72
N TYR A 160 19.58 11.51 4.72
CA TYR A 160 18.64 11.71 3.61
C TYR A 160 17.18 11.45 4.01
N GLU A 161 16.94 10.61 5.01
CA GLU A 161 15.60 10.31 5.55
C GLU A 161 15.13 11.32 6.61
N ALA A 162 16.03 11.87 7.42
CA ALA A 162 15.67 12.84 8.47
C ALA A 162 15.15 14.18 7.90
N SER A 163 15.63 14.59 6.73
CA SER A 163 15.15 15.82 6.07
C SER A 163 13.81 15.65 5.35
N LYS A 164 13.38 14.42 5.03
CA LYS A 164 12.08 14.16 4.37
C LYS A 164 10.92 13.96 5.35
N LEU A 165 11.22 13.63 6.61
CA LEU A 165 10.20 13.40 7.66
C LEU A 165 9.68 14.70 8.31
N LEU A 166 10.29 15.85 8.03
CA LEU A 166 9.88 17.15 8.58
C LEU A 166 8.90 17.92 7.68
N ASP A 167 8.79 17.58 6.40
CA ASP A 167 7.78 18.13 5.50
C ASP A 167 6.55 17.20 5.46
N GLN A 168 5.82 17.13 6.58
CA GLN A 168 4.43 16.68 6.51
C GLN A 168 3.60 17.81 5.88
N PRO A 169 2.96 17.63 4.72
CA PRO A 169 1.87 18.51 4.38
C PRO A 169 0.74 18.26 5.38
N GLU A 170 0.45 19.29 6.19
CA GLU A 170 -0.75 19.37 6.99
C GLU A 170 -2.00 19.10 6.12
N SER A 171 -3.06 18.63 6.78
CA SER A 171 -4.34 18.16 6.24
C SER A 171 -5.20 19.23 5.53
N THR A 172 -4.59 20.18 4.82
CA THR A 172 -5.24 21.37 4.22
C THR A 172 -4.87 21.64 2.76
N GLN A 173 -4.04 20.80 2.12
CA GLN A 173 -3.78 20.95 0.68
C GLN A 173 -4.98 20.49 -0.17
N SER A 174 -5.41 21.31 -1.11
CA SER A 174 -6.48 20.97 -2.06
C SER A 174 -6.03 19.84 -2.99
N TYR A 175 -6.92 18.89 -3.32
CA TYR A 175 -6.65 17.79 -4.26
C TYR A 175 -6.04 18.28 -5.58
N GLU A 176 -6.46 19.46 -6.04
CA GLU A 176 -5.96 20.09 -7.28
C GLU A 176 -4.48 20.50 -7.16
N GLU A 177 -4.08 21.06 -6.02
CA GLU A 177 -2.69 21.46 -5.76
C GLU A 177 -1.77 20.24 -5.67
N PHE A 178 -2.23 19.21 -4.96
CA PHE A 178 -1.51 17.93 -4.86
C PHE A 178 -1.35 17.27 -6.24
N TYR A 179 -2.41 17.22 -7.05
CA TYR A 179 -2.36 16.63 -8.38
C TYR A 179 -1.41 17.39 -9.32
N MET A 180 -1.41 18.73 -9.31
CA MET A 180 -0.49 19.53 -10.13
C MET A 180 0.97 19.41 -9.67
N ALA A 181 1.22 19.31 -8.36
CA ALA A 181 2.56 19.09 -7.82
C ALA A 181 3.11 17.71 -8.21
N VAL A 182 2.26 16.68 -8.19
CA VAL A 182 2.65 15.31 -8.55
C VAL A 182 2.74 15.14 -10.08
N ASN A 183 1.91 15.83 -10.86
CA ASN A 183 1.82 15.67 -12.32
C ASN A 183 1.97 17.03 -13.04
N PRO A 184 3.18 17.60 -13.10
CA PRO A 184 3.41 18.86 -13.80
C PRO A 184 3.25 18.68 -15.32
N LEU A 185 2.48 19.57 -15.96
CA LEU A 185 2.32 19.56 -17.41
C LEU A 185 3.65 20.02 -18.05
N GLN A 186 4.39 19.06 -18.61
CA GLN A 186 5.62 19.38 -19.34
C GLN A 186 5.25 20.03 -20.67
N LEU A 187 5.31 21.36 -20.71
CA LEU A 187 5.23 22.16 -21.93
C LEU A 187 6.49 21.93 -22.77
N GLY A 188 6.47 20.94 -23.66
CA GLY A 188 7.52 20.71 -24.66
C GLY A 188 7.47 19.34 -25.32
N SER A 189 7.81 19.27 -26.61
CA SER A 189 7.87 18.05 -27.45
C SER A 189 8.90 17.00 -27.00
N SER A 190 9.65 17.26 -25.92
CA SER A 190 10.69 16.40 -25.38
C SER A 190 10.21 15.19 -24.56
N SER A 191 8.90 15.08 -24.29
CA SER A 191 8.30 13.97 -23.52
C SER A 191 7.91 12.77 -24.39
N ALA A 192 7.59 12.98 -25.67
CA ALA A 192 7.06 11.93 -26.56
C ALA A 192 8.04 10.77 -26.82
N ASN A 193 9.35 10.96 -26.62
CA ASN A 193 10.39 9.96 -26.88
C ASN A 193 10.99 9.32 -25.61
N LYS A 194 10.50 9.65 -24.41
CA LYS A 194 11.01 9.04 -23.17
C LYS A 194 10.24 7.75 -22.87
N SER A 195 10.97 6.70 -22.51
CA SER A 195 10.35 5.44 -22.09
C SER A 195 9.45 5.68 -20.88
N LYS A 196 8.24 5.11 -20.91
CA LYS A 196 7.29 5.13 -19.80
C LYS A 196 7.48 3.96 -18.82
N ASP A 197 8.53 3.17 -19.01
CA ASP A 197 8.92 2.09 -18.09
C ASP A 197 9.47 2.65 -16.78
N ILE A 198 9.06 2.05 -15.67
CA ILE A 198 9.51 2.40 -14.32
C ILE A 198 10.44 1.31 -13.84
N LYS A 199 11.71 1.65 -13.64
CA LYS A 199 12.69 0.78 -13.00
C LYS A 199 13.30 1.51 -11.81
N LEU A 200 13.10 0.95 -10.64
CA LEU A 200 13.55 1.49 -9.37
C LEU A 200 14.38 0.41 -8.69
N ASP A 201 15.67 0.69 -8.51
CA ASP A 201 16.61 -0.24 -7.89
C ASP A 201 16.89 0.19 -6.44
N ASN A 202 17.03 -0.79 -5.53
CA ASN A 202 17.32 -0.59 -4.10
C ASN A 202 16.32 0.31 -3.36
N ILE A 203 15.03 -0.04 -3.45
CA ILE A 203 13.96 0.61 -2.71
C ILE A 203 13.91 0.05 -1.29
N ASP A 204 14.06 0.94 -0.33
CA ASP A 204 13.79 0.74 1.09
C ASP A 204 12.55 1.56 1.47
N VAL A 205 11.56 0.90 2.07
CA VAL A 205 10.35 1.56 2.58
C VAL A 205 10.16 1.13 4.03
N SER A 206 10.04 2.10 4.93
CA SER A 206 9.78 1.87 6.34
C SER A 206 8.67 2.80 6.87
N ILE A 207 7.86 2.29 7.79
CA ILE A 207 6.84 3.08 8.51
C ILE A 207 6.97 2.80 9.99
N SER A 208 7.03 3.85 10.81
CA SER A 208 6.94 3.77 12.28
C SER A 208 7.91 2.75 12.89
N GLY A 209 9.10 2.60 12.32
CA GLY A 209 10.13 1.65 12.76
C GLY A 209 10.02 0.22 12.20
N ASN A 210 8.94 -0.11 11.48
CA ASN A 210 8.80 -1.39 10.79
C ASN A 210 9.29 -1.27 9.33
N ARG A 211 10.23 -2.15 8.95
CA ARG A 211 10.72 -2.25 7.58
C ARG A 211 9.72 -3.05 6.74
N ILE A 212 9.18 -2.41 5.71
CA ILE A 212 8.17 -2.96 4.80
C ILE A 212 8.84 -3.57 3.56
N LEU A 213 9.85 -2.89 3.01
CA LEU A 213 10.70 -3.38 1.93
C LEU A 213 12.16 -3.09 2.27
N THR A 214 13.07 -3.99 1.87
CA THR A 214 14.51 -3.82 2.05
C THR A 214 15.29 -4.27 0.81
N ASP A 215 16.10 -3.37 0.24
CA ASP A 215 16.93 -3.56 -0.95
C ASP A 215 16.16 -4.18 -2.13
N THR A 216 14.93 -3.71 -2.38
CA THR A 216 14.04 -4.30 -3.39
C THR A 216 14.10 -3.58 -4.73
N THR A 217 13.89 -4.31 -5.82
CA THR A 217 13.81 -3.72 -7.16
C THR A 217 12.35 -3.71 -7.63
N LEU A 218 11.81 -2.52 -7.94
CA LEU A 218 10.50 -2.35 -8.54
C LEU A 218 10.62 -2.14 -10.06
N THR A 219 10.12 -3.08 -10.86
CA THR A 219 10.11 -2.96 -12.33
C THR A 219 8.69 -3.04 -12.85
N LEU A 220 8.21 -1.95 -13.46
CA LEU A 220 6.90 -1.85 -14.11
C LEU A 220 7.12 -1.44 -15.57
N ALA A 221 6.78 -2.32 -16.50
CA ALA A 221 6.82 -2.05 -17.93
C ALA A 221 5.53 -1.36 -18.38
N TYR A 222 5.64 -0.48 -19.37
CA TYR A 222 4.48 0.27 -19.89
C TYR A 222 3.44 -0.64 -20.54
N GLY A 223 2.17 -0.43 -20.21
CA GLY A 223 1.03 -1.21 -20.75
C GLY A 223 0.82 -2.57 -20.09
N HIS A 224 1.62 -2.92 -19.09
CA HIS A 224 1.42 -4.12 -18.27
C HIS A 224 0.46 -3.87 -17.11
N ARG A 225 -0.22 -4.93 -16.67
CA ARG A 225 -1.16 -4.91 -15.56
C ARG A 225 -0.64 -5.79 -14.44
N TYR A 226 -0.17 -5.15 -13.38
CA TYR A 226 0.45 -5.81 -12.24
C TYR A 226 -0.57 -6.01 -11.12
N GLY A 227 -0.73 -7.26 -10.68
CA GLY A 227 -1.45 -7.58 -9.44
C GLY A 227 -0.48 -7.69 -8.27
N LEU A 228 -0.57 -6.80 -7.28
CA LEU A 228 0.24 -6.84 -6.06
C LEU A 228 -0.48 -7.66 -4.98
N VAL A 229 0.07 -8.84 -4.69
CA VAL A 229 -0.48 -9.81 -3.75
C VAL A 229 0.45 -9.96 -2.55
N GLY A 230 -0.12 -10.07 -1.36
CA GLY A 230 0.61 -10.30 -0.11
C GLY A 230 -0.33 -10.24 1.09
N ASN A 231 0.16 -10.70 2.24
CA ASN A 231 -0.62 -10.73 3.49
C ASN A 231 -0.91 -9.32 4.02
N ASN A 232 -1.98 -9.17 4.81
CA ASN A 232 -2.35 -7.90 5.40
C ASN A 232 -1.30 -7.44 6.38
N GLY A 233 -1.02 -6.14 6.35
CA GLY A 233 0.00 -5.52 7.20
C GLY A 233 1.44 -5.68 6.69
N VAL A 234 1.67 -6.32 5.53
CA VAL A 234 2.99 -6.37 4.89
C VAL A 234 3.38 -5.01 4.28
N GLY A 235 2.41 -4.11 4.05
CA GLY A 235 2.64 -2.73 3.61
C GLY A 235 2.33 -2.46 2.13
N LYS A 236 1.35 -3.16 1.53
CA LYS A 236 0.91 -2.95 0.14
C LYS A 236 0.37 -1.53 -0.10
N SER A 237 -0.59 -1.09 0.71
CA SER A 237 -1.13 0.27 0.67
C SER A 237 -0.06 1.33 0.94
N THR A 238 0.90 1.02 1.82
CA THR A 238 2.06 1.88 2.07
C THR A 238 2.93 2.04 0.83
N LEU A 239 3.23 0.94 0.12
CA LEU A 239 4.00 1.01 -1.11
C LEU A 239 3.28 1.89 -2.14
N LEU A 240 1.97 1.71 -2.31
CA LEU A 240 1.17 2.54 -3.20
C LEU A 240 1.22 4.03 -2.82
N ARG A 241 1.11 4.36 -1.52
CA ARG A 241 1.27 5.74 -1.00
C ARG A 241 2.64 6.32 -1.28
N ALA A 242 3.70 5.55 -1.04
CA ALA A 242 5.07 5.98 -1.28
C ALA A 242 5.32 6.25 -2.78
N LEU A 243 4.72 5.43 -3.66
CA LEU A 243 4.75 5.64 -5.11
C LEU A 243 3.94 6.88 -5.51
N SER A 244 2.72 7.06 -4.97
CA SER A 244 1.86 8.19 -5.33
C SER A 244 2.44 9.54 -4.90
N ARG A 245 3.12 9.58 -3.76
CA ARG A 245 3.80 10.77 -3.24
C ARG A 245 5.17 11.03 -3.86
N ARG A 246 5.62 10.18 -4.80
CA ARG A 246 6.99 10.21 -5.36
C ARG A 246 8.08 10.20 -4.27
N GLU A 247 7.82 9.53 -3.14
CA GLU A 247 8.86 9.30 -2.13
C GLU A 247 9.98 8.45 -2.73
N VAL A 248 9.59 7.53 -3.63
CA VAL A 248 10.45 6.77 -4.52
C VAL A 248 10.67 7.54 -5.83
N ALA A 249 11.89 7.47 -6.38
CA ALA A 249 12.34 8.30 -7.52
C ALA A 249 11.69 7.92 -8.88
N ILE A 250 10.39 8.17 -9.03
CA ILE A 250 9.66 7.96 -10.29
C ILE A 250 9.89 9.16 -11.24
N PRO A 251 10.18 8.93 -12.53
CA PRO A 251 10.35 10.01 -13.50
C PRO A 251 9.17 10.99 -13.58
N LEU A 252 9.46 12.29 -13.70
CA LEU A 252 8.45 13.37 -13.70
C LEU A 252 7.55 13.39 -14.95
N HIS A 253 7.94 12.72 -16.02
CA HIS A 253 7.13 12.64 -17.25
C HIS A 253 6.05 11.54 -17.18
N ILE A 254 6.02 10.73 -16.13
CA ILE A 254 5.02 9.69 -15.91
C ILE A 254 3.95 10.27 -15.00
N SER A 255 2.71 10.32 -15.49
CA SER A 255 1.56 10.71 -14.69
C SER A 255 1.11 9.58 -13.77
N ILE A 256 0.93 9.89 -12.48
CA ILE A 256 0.53 8.91 -11.46
C ILE A 256 -0.80 9.36 -10.86
N LEU A 257 -1.72 8.41 -10.71
CA LEU A 257 -2.93 8.62 -9.93
C LEU A 257 -3.17 7.43 -9.02
N HIS A 258 -3.45 7.73 -7.75
CA HIS A 258 -3.71 6.74 -6.72
C HIS A 258 -5.12 6.91 -6.17
N VAL A 259 -5.88 5.82 -6.23
CA VAL A 259 -7.23 5.74 -5.66
C VAL A 259 -7.14 5.02 -4.32
N GLU A 260 -7.03 5.80 -3.24
CA GLU A 260 -6.86 5.26 -1.89
C GLU A 260 -8.12 5.38 -1.01
N GLN A 261 -8.87 6.47 -1.13
CA GLN A 261 -9.91 6.84 -0.18
C GLN A 261 -11.19 7.36 -0.85
N GLU A 262 -12.30 7.26 -0.11
CA GLU A 262 -13.56 7.87 -0.48
C GLU A 262 -13.41 9.39 -0.59
N ILE A 263 -14.01 9.97 -1.63
CA ILE A 263 -14.02 11.43 -1.79
C ILE A 263 -14.94 12.05 -0.73
N THR A 264 -14.53 13.17 -0.14
CA THR A 264 -15.43 13.99 0.69
C THR A 264 -16.56 14.52 -0.18
N GLY A 265 -17.80 14.28 0.26
CA GLY A 265 -18.96 14.66 -0.53
C GLY A 265 -19.22 16.16 -0.46
N ASP A 266 -19.30 16.79 -1.63
CA ASP A 266 -19.56 18.20 -1.84
C ASP A 266 -20.93 18.42 -2.53
N ASP A 267 -21.26 19.67 -2.84
CA ASP A 267 -22.47 20.05 -3.58
C ASP A 267 -22.38 19.82 -5.09
N THR A 268 -21.19 19.47 -5.60
CA THR A 268 -20.96 19.22 -7.01
C THR A 268 -21.74 17.97 -7.49
N PRO A 269 -22.36 18.01 -8.69
CA PRO A 269 -22.94 16.82 -9.30
C PRO A 269 -21.88 15.75 -9.58
N ALA A 270 -22.27 14.47 -9.55
CA ALA A 270 -21.35 13.36 -9.81
C ALA A 270 -20.67 13.46 -11.19
N ILE A 271 -21.41 13.81 -12.25
CA ILE A 271 -20.82 13.97 -13.59
C ILE A 271 -19.78 15.09 -13.63
N GLN A 272 -20.08 16.22 -12.97
CA GLN A 272 -19.16 17.34 -12.91
C GLN A 272 -17.90 17.00 -12.11
N ALA A 273 -18.02 16.24 -11.01
CA ALA A 273 -16.88 15.79 -10.23
C ALA A 273 -15.93 14.87 -11.01
N VAL A 274 -16.45 14.11 -11.98
CA VAL A 274 -15.63 13.32 -12.93
C VAL A 274 -14.94 14.22 -13.95
N LEU A 275 -15.67 15.16 -14.54
CA LEU A 275 -15.08 16.10 -15.51
C LEU A 275 -14.00 16.99 -14.88
N ASP A 276 -14.21 17.42 -13.64
CA ASP A 276 -13.29 18.23 -12.85
C ASP A 276 -12.07 17.44 -12.35
N ALA A 277 -12.05 16.11 -12.50
CA ALA A 277 -10.88 15.30 -12.14
C ALA A 277 -9.70 15.57 -13.06
N ASP A 278 -9.97 15.88 -14.33
CA ASP A 278 -8.97 16.36 -15.27
C ASP A 278 -8.68 17.84 -15.01
N VAL A 279 -7.78 18.07 -14.05
CA VAL A 279 -7.37 19.41 -13.61
C VAL A 279 -6.84 20.23 -14.77
N TRP A 280 -6.10 19.61 -15.69
CA TRP A 280 -5.51 20.31 -16.84
C TRP A 280 -6.57 20.75 -17.84
N ARG A 281 -7.58 19.92 -18.13
CA ARG A 281 -8.73 20.33 -18.94
C ARG A 281 -9.47 21.51 -18.31
N LYS A 282 -9.71 21.48 -17.01
CA LYS A 282 -10.37 22.58 -16.28
C LYS A 282 -9.57 23.88 -16.35
N VAL A 283 -8.25 23.80 -16.16
CA VAL A 283 -7.34 24.96 -16.26
C VAL A 283 -7.34 25.52 -17.69
N LEU A 284 -7.24 24.66 -18.70
CA LEU A 284 -7.22 25.07 -20.11
C LEU A 284 -8.55 25.68 -20.57
N LEU A 285 -9.70 25.17 -20.11
CA LEU A 285 -11.01 25.78 -20.38
C LEU A 285 -11.12 27.17 -19.74
N LYS A 286 -10.67 27.30 -18.48
CA LYS A 286 -10.63 28.60 -17.80
C LYS A 286 -9.68 29.59 -18.50
N GLU A 287 -8.54 29.10 -18.98
CA GLU A 287 -7.59 29.89 -19.76
C GLU A 287 -8.18 30.30 -21.11
N GLN A 288 -8.89 29.40 -21.80
CA GLN A 288 -9.63 29.69 -23.03
C GLN A 288 -10.67 30.80 -22.81
N ASP A 289 -11.48 30.70 -21.76
CA ASP A 289 -12.48 31.72 -21.42
C ASP A 289 -11.85 33.08 -21.11
N GLN A 290 -10.73 33.08 -20.37
CA GLN A 290 -9.97 34.30 -20.05
C GLN A 290 -9.37 34.94 -21.31
N ILE A 291 -8.76 34.15 -22.19
CA ILE A 291 -8.20 34.65 -23.45
C ILE A 291 -9.32 35.20 -24.34
N THR A 292 -10.45 34.50 -24.44
CA THR A 292 -11.60 34.92 -25.24
C THR A 292 -12.21 36.22 -24.71
N ALA A 293 -12.37 36.35 -23.39
CA ALA A 293 -12.82 37.59 -22.76
C ALA A 293 -11.83 38.74 -22.99
N ARG A 294 -10.53 38.45 -22.94
CA ARG A 294 -9.47 39.44 -23.19
C ARG A 294 -9.42 39.89 -24.65
N LEU A 295 -9.61 38.99 -25.60
CA LEU A 295 -9.73 39.30 -27.02
C LEU A 295 -10.94 40.19 -27.29
N ALA A 296 -12.09 39.89 -26.68
CA ALA A 296 -13.28 40.74 -26.80
C ALA A 296 -13.08 42.14 -26.21
N GLU A 297 -12.31 42.28 -25.13
CA GLU A 297 -11.94 43.57 -24.54
C GLU A 297 -10.99 44.36 -25.46
N LEU A 298 -9.96 43.71 -25.99
CA LEU A 298 -9.01 44.30 -26.94
C LEU A 298 -9.71 44.74 -28.24
N GLU A 299 -10.69 43.97 -28.72
CA GLU A 299 -11.48 44.31 -29.90
C GLU A 299 -12.34 45.56 -29.68
N LYS A 300 -12.97 45.68 -28.49
CA LYS A 300 -13.69 46.90 -28.09
C LYS A 300 -12.76 48.11 -28.01
N GLN A 301 -11.58 47.96 -27.39
CA GLN A 301 -10.58 49.03 -27.29
C GLN A 301 -10.09 49.45 -28.69
N ARG A 302 -9.84 48.49 -29.58
CA ARG A 302 -9.47 48.74 -30.98
C ARG A 302 -10.53 49.54 -31.72
N THR A 303 -11.81 49.18 -31.61
CA THR A 303 -12.91 49.90 -32.27
C THR A 303 -13.09 51.34 -31.77
N SER A 304 -12.56 51.69 -30.59
CA SER A 304 -12.63 53.05 -30.04
C SER A 304 -11.46 53.97 -30.44
N LEU A 305 -10.42 53.42 -31.09
CA LEU A 305 -9.19 54.13 -31.46
C LEU A 305 -9.12 54.35 -32.98
N ALA A 306 -8.46 55.44 -33.40
CA ALA A 306 -8.20 55.71 -34.81
C ALA A 306 -7.05 54.83 -35.34
N ASP A 307 -7.18 54.32 -36.57
CA ASP A 307 -6.29 53.34 -37.22
C ASP A 307 -4.80 53.73 -37.28
N THR A 308 -4.46 55.01 -37.11
CA THR A 308 -3.09 55.53 -37.24
C THR A 308 -2.35 55.73 -35.91
N SER A 309 -2.94 55.34 -34.77
CA SER A 309 -2.32 55.53 -33.45
C SER A 309 -1.28 54.44 -33.13
N ALA A 310 -0.19 54.81 -32.46
CA ALA A 310 0.81 53.85 -31.96
C ALA A 310 0.20 52.84 -30.96
N ASP A 311 -0.88 53.24 -30.29
CA ASP A 311 -1.65 52.40 -29.37
C ASP A 311 -2.45 51.32 -30.12
N ALA A 312 -3.00 51.62 -31.30
CA ALA A 312 -3.65 50.60 -32.16
C ALA A 312 -2.65 49.50 -32.58
N ALA A 313 -1.43 49.86 -32.96
CA ALA A 313 -0.37 48.90 -33.32
C ALA A 313 0.16 48.07 -32.13
N ARG A 314 -0.05 48.55 -30.90
CA ARG A 314 0.25 47.77 -29.68
C ARG A 314 -0.86 46.78 -29.37
N ILE A 315 -2.12 47.22 -29.46
CA ILE A 315 -3.30 46.38 -29.27
C ILE A 315 -3.34 45.24 -30.30
N ASP A 316 -2.99 45.52 -31.56
CA ASP A 316 -2.94 44.49 -32.61
C ASP A 316 -1.89 43.41 -32.34
N ARG A 317 -0.71 43.79 -31.82
CA ARG A 317 0.32 42.81 -31.40
C ARG A 317 -0.12 41.99 -30.18
N ASP A 318 -0.73 42.63 -29.19
CA ASP A 318 -1.25 41.93 -28.01
C ASP A 318 -2.36 40.96 -28.40
N ARG A 319 -3.22 41.33 -29.37
CA ARG A 319 -4.24 40.45 -29.94
C ARG A 319 -3.62 39.26 -30.67
N GLU A 320 -2.65 39.46 -31.57
CA GLU A 320 -1.96 38.37 -32.27
C GLU A 320 -1.29 37.38 -31.29
N ALA A 321 -0.71 37.89 -30.19
CA ALA A 321 -0.13 37.06 -29.15
C ALA A 321 -1.19 36.22 -28.40
N GLN A 322 -2.36 36.80 -28.13
CA GLN A 322 -3.49 36.09 -27.50
C GLN A 322 -4.13 35.08 -28.45
N ASP A 323 -4.28 35.40 -29.74
CA ASP A 323 -4.78 34.48 -30.78
C ASP A 323 -3.85 33.27 -30.94
N THR A 324 -2.52 33.49 -30.88
CA THR A 324 -1.54 32.39 -30.91
C THR A 324 -1.70 31.47 -29.70
N LYS A 325 -1.81 32.03 -28.49
CA LYS A 325 -2.06 31.25 -27.26
C LYS A 325 -3.38 30.51 -27.30
N LEU A 326 -4.43 31.13 -27.84
CA LEU A 326 -5.74 30.49 -28.02
C LEU A 326 -5.62 29.28 -28.94
N GLY A 327 -4.86 29.40 -30.03
CA GLY A 327 -4.57 28.29 -30.94
C GLY A 327 -3.85 27.13 -30.23
N ASP A 328 -2.83 27.42 -29.41
CA ASP A 328 -2.11 26.41 -28.62
C ASP A 328 -3.02 25.71 -27.60
N VAL A 329 -3.88 26.47 -26.89
CA VAL A 329 -4.85 25.94 -25.92
C VAL A 329 -5.90 25.07 -26.62
N GLN A 330 -6.44 25.52 -27.75
CA GLN A 330 -7.42 24.75 -28.54
C GLN A 330 -6.81 23.46 -29.10
N SER A 331 -5.56 23.50 -29.57
CA SER A 331 -4.85 22.30 -30.04
C SER A 331 -4.74 21.26 -28.92
N LYS A 332 -4.40 21.69 -27.70
CA LYS A 332 -4.32 20.78 -26.54
C LYS A 332 -5.68 20.27 -26.09
N LEU A 333 -6.70 21.11 -26.07
CA LEU A 333 -8.07 20.67 -25.74
C LEU A 333 -8.60 19.65 -26.77
N ALA A 334 -8.20 19.78 -28.04
CA ALA A 334 -8.49 18.81 -29.08
C ALA A 334 -7.71 17.49 -28.89
N GLU A 335 -6.42 17.55 -28.52
CA GLU A 335 -5.63 16.37 -28.17
C GLU A 335 -6.21 15.59 -26.97
N MET A 336 -6.78 16.30 -25.99
CA MET A 336 -7.45 15.73 -24.83
C MET A 336 -8.89 15.25 -25.13
N GLU A 337 -9.36 15.39 -26.37
CA GLU A 337 -10.73 15.08 -26.81
C GLU A 337 -11.81 15.70 -25.90
N SER A 338 -11.65 16.98 -25.53
CA SER A 338 -12.53 17.68 -24.59
C SER A 338 -14.02 17.64 -24.98
N ASP A 339 -14.33 17.60 -26.27
CA ASP A 339 -15.71 17.55 -26.80
C ASP A 339 -16.43 16.23 -26.49
N LYS A 340 -15.71 15.11 -26.43
CA LYS A 340 -16.27 13.78 -26.12
C LYS A 340 -16.29 13.48 -24.62
N ALA A 341 -15.63 14.31 -23.81
CA ALA A 341 -15.39 14.05 -22.40
C ALA A 341 -16.67 13.83 -21.59
N GLU A 342 -17.75 14.58 -21.85
CA GLU A 342 -19.02 14.40 -21.13
C GLU A 342 -19.65 13.04 -21.41
N SER A 343 -19.65 12.62 -22.69
CA SER A 343 -20.16 11.30 -23.09
C SER A 343 -19.35 10.15 -22.48
N ARG A 344 -18.02 10.30 -22.43
CA ARG A 344 -17.09 9.34 -21.82
C ARG A 344 -17.28 9.26 -20.30
N ALA A 345 -17.41 10.39 -19.63
CA ALA A 345 -17.69 10.44 -18.19
C ALA A 345 -19.03 9.78 -17.86
N ALA A 346 -20.08 10.06 -18.64
CA ALA A 346 -21.39 9.46 -18.47
C ALA A 346 -21.38 7.94 -18.69
N SER A 347 -20.62 7.43 -19.67
CA SER A 347 -20.50 5.98 -19.92
C SER A 347 -19.74 5.26 -18.80
N ILE A 348 -18.63 5.83 -18.31
CA ILE A 348 -17.87 5.26 -17.17
C ILE A 348 -18.74 5.23 -15.91
N LEU A 349 -19.46 6.32 -15.63
CA LEU A 349 -20.39 6.39 -14.49
C LEU A 349 -21.52 5.37 -14.62
N ALA A 350 -22.11 5.21 -15.82
CA ALA A 350 -23.12 4.19 -16.08
C ALA A 350 -22.58 2.77 -15.86
N GLY A 351 -21.36 2.48 -16.33
CA GLY A 351 -20.62 1.23 -16.11
C GLY A 351 -20.46 0.87 -14.63
N LEU A 352 -20.17 1.88 -13.80
CA LEU A 352 -20.04 1.72 -12.35
C LEU A 352 -21.38 1.70 -11.61
N GLY A 353 -22.50 1.83 -12.32
CA GLY A 353 -23.87 1.68 -11.79
C GLY A 353 -24.61 3.00 -11.52
N PHE A 354 -24.09 4.15 -11.94
CA PHE A 354 -24.81 5.43 -11.83
C PHE A 354 -25.82 5.58 -12.97
N SER A 355 -27.12 5.48 -12.65
CA SER A 355 -28.20 5.85 -13.56
C SER A 355 -28.13 7.32 -13.96
N ALA A 356 -28.66 7.69 -15.13
CA ALA A 356 -28.65 9.07 -15.65
C ALA A 356 -29.16 10.12 -14.64
N GLU A 357 -30.21 9.80 -13.85
CA GLU A 357 -30.71 10.68 -12.80
C GLU A 357 -29.71 10.90 -11.66
N ARG A 358 -29.01 9.82 -11.25
CA ARG A 358 -28.01 9.88 -10.18
C ARG A 358 -26.77 10.63 -10.59
N GLN A 359 -26.41 10.63 -11.87
CA GLN A 359 -25.26 11.39 -12.36
C GLN A 359 -25.41 12.90 -12.08
N GLN A 360 -26.65 13.38 -11.95
CA GLN A 360 -26.98 14.78 -11.63
C GLN A 360 -27.12 15.06 -10.12
N HIS A 361 -27.07 14.05 -9.26
CA HIS A 361 -27.14 14.25 -7.82
C HIS A 361 -25.81 14.73 -7.23
N ALA A 362 -25.90 15.54 -6.18
CA ALA A 362 -24.75 16.08 -5.46
C ALA A 362 -23.96 14.98 -4.74
N THR A 363 -22.64 15.10 -4.73
CA THR A 363 -21.74 14.06 -4.20
C THR A 363 -21.94 13.78 -2.71
N LYS A 364 -22.37 14.78 -1.93
CA LYS A 364 -22.74 14.62 -0.50
C LYS A 364 -23.89 13.65 -0.25
N THR A 365 -24.80 13.46 -1.21
CA THR A 365 -25.97 12.58 -1.05
C THR A 365 -25.63 11.09 -1.18
N PHE A 366 -24.48 10.77 -1.76
CA PHE A 366 -24.01 9.40 -1.92
C PHE A 366 -23.44 8.84 -0.61
N SER A 367 -23.67 7.55 -0.37
CA SER A 367 -22.97 6.81 0.69
C SER A 367 -21.51 6.56 0.31
N GLY A 368 -20.68 6.19 1.29
CA GLY A 368 -19.24 5.98 1.10
C GLY A 368 -18.87 5.10 -0.10
N GLY A 369 -19.53 3.94 -0.26
CA GLY A 369 -19.28 3.06 -1.41
C GLY A 369 -19.61 3.69 -2.77
N TRP A 370 -20.61 4.57 -2.86
CA TRP A 370 -20.89 5.33 -4.09
C TRP A 370 -19.85 6.44 -4.32
N ARG A 371 -19.31 7.04 -3.24
CA ARG A 371 -18.20 8.01 -3.34
C ARG A 371 -16.89 7.34 -3.75
N MET A 372 -16.65 6.10 -3.33
CA MET A 372 -15.53 5.28 -3.81
C MET A 372 -15.69 4.98 -5.32
N ARG A 373 -16.89 4.61 -5.77
CA ARG A 373 -17.17 4.43 -7.21
C ARG A 373 -16.91 5.69 -8.00
N LEU A 374 -17.28 6.85 -7.44
CA LEU A 374 -16.98 8.13 -8.06
C LEU A 374 -15.46 8.37 -8.13
N ALA A 375 -14.69 8.01 -7.10
CA ALA A 375 -13.22 8.10 -7.11
C ALA A 375 -12.60 7.22 -8.19
N LEU A 376 -13.11 6.00 -8.35
CA LEU A 376 -12.72 5.12 -9.45
C LEU A 376 -13.10 5.72 -10.80
N ALA A 377 -14.30 6.28 -10.95
CA ALA A 377 -14.74 6.93 -12.19
C ALA A 377 -13.82 8.09 -12.60
N ARG A 378 -13.46 8.94 -11.63
CA ARG A 378 -12.49 10.04 -11.81
C ARG A 378 -11.15 9.51 -12.29
N ALA A 379 -10.66 8.43 -11.67
CA ALA A 379 -9.36 7.88 -12.02
C ALA A 379 -9.31 7.20 -13.39
N LEU A 380 -10.37 6.49 -13.76
CA LEU A 380 -10.52 5.91 -15.09
C LEU A 380 -10.68 6.98 -16.17
N PHE A 381 -11.30 8.12 -15.85
CA PHE A 381 -11.49 9.23 -16.78
C PHE A 381 -10.18 10.01 -17.06
N CYS A 382 -9.30 10.18 -16.06
CA CYS A 382 -8.03 10.88 -16.23
C CYS A 382 -6.99 10.10 -17.06
N GLU A 383 -7.15 8.78 -17.21
CA GLU A 383 -6.24 7.90 -17.95
C GLU A 383 -4.72 8.11 -17.68
N PRO A 384 -4.27 8.06 -16.40
CA PRO A 384 -2.85 8.22 -16.06
C PRO A 384 -1.95 7.14 -16.69
N ASP A 385 -0.66 7.45 -16.85
CA ASP A 385 0.37 6.51 -17.32
C ASP A 385 0.60 5.36 -16.33
N LEU A 386 0.49 5.65 -15.02
CA LEU A 386 0.49 4.69 -13.94
C LEU A 386 -0.76 4.86 -13.08
N LEU A 387 -1.70 3.92 -13.23
CA LEU A 387 -2.89 3.83 -12.39
C LEU A 387 -2.63 2.92 -11.19
N LEU A 388 -2.80 3.47 -9.98
CA LEU A 388 -2.64 2.75 -8.71
C LEU A 388 -4.01 2.54 -8.07
N LEU A 389 -4.44 1.29 -7.92
CA LEU A 389 -5.72 0.93 -7.31
C LEU A 389 -5.49 0.13 -6.03
N ASP A 390 -5.98 0.62 -4.88
CA ASP A 390 -5.93 -0.10 -3.61
C ASP A 390 -7.29 -0.74 -3.30
N GLU A 391 -7.36 -2.07 -3.40
CA GLU A 391 -8.53 -2.90 -3.08
C GLU A 391 -9.87 -2.41 -3.69
N PRO A 392 -9.94 -2.20 -5.02
CA PRO A 392 -11.15 -1.64 -5.65
C PRO A 392 -12.37 -2.56 -5.52
N SER A 393 -12.19 -3.87 -5.33
CA SER A 393 -13.27 -4.87 -5.24
C SER A 393 -14.14 -4.73 -3.98
N ASN A 394 -13.61 -4.20 -2.87
CA ASN A 394 -14.27 -4.29 -1.55
C ASN A 394 -15.56 -3.47 -1.40
N MET A 395 -15.82 -2.52 -2.31
CA MET A 395 -17.01 -1.64 -2.25
C MET A 395 -17.85 -1.69 -3.53
N LEU A 396 -17.54 -2.62 -4.43
CA LEU A 396 -18.18 -2.75 -5.74
C LEU A 396 -19.14 -3.94 -5.77
N ASP A 397 -20.25 -3.76 -6.48
CA ASP A 397 -21.18 -4.85 -6.77
C ASP A 397 -20.62 -5.74 -7.89
N VAL A 398 -21.15 -6.95 -7.99
CA VAL A 398 -20.83 -7.89 -9.09
C VAL A 398 -20.88 -7.25 -10.49
N PRO A 399 -21.92 -6.47 -10.89
CA PRO A 399 -21.93 -5.81 -12.20
C PRO A 399 -20.81 -4.77 -12.35
N SER A 400 -20.56 -3.96 -11.32
CA SER A 400 -19.55 -2.90 -11.33
C SER A 400 -18.12 -3.48 -11.37
N ILE A 401 -17.85 -4.58 -10.66
CA ILE A 401 -16.58 -5.30 -10.72
C ILE A 401 -16.37 -5.90 -12.11
N THR A 402 -17.42 -6.48 -12.70
CA THR A 402 -17.34 -7.06 -14.05
C THR A 402 -17.02 -5.97 -15.09
N PHE A 403 -17.71 -4.83 -15.04
CA PHE A 403 -17.41 -3.67 -15.88
C PHE A 403 -15.96 -3.18 -15.69
N LEU A 404 -15.53 -3.02 -14.43
CA LEU A 404 -14.16 -2.59 -14.13
C LEU A 404 -13.12 -3.57 -14.69
N SER A 405 -13.38 -4.88 -14.58
CA SER A 405 -12.48 -5.92 -15.07
C SER A 405 -12.36 -5.86 -16.59
N GLU A 406 -13.49 -5.76 -17.30
CA GLU A 406 -13.53 -5.63 -18.77
C GLU A 406 -12.85 -4.32 -19.23
N TYR A 407 -13.10 -3.20 -18.54
CA TYR A 407 -12.48 -1.91 -18.87
C TYR A 407 -10.96 -1.94 -18.68
N LEU A 408 -10.49 -2.52 -17.57
CA LEU A 408 -9.06 -2.61 -17.26
C LEU A 408 -8.30 -3.56 -18.21
N GLN A 409 -8.97 -4.56 -18.81
CA GLN A 409 -8.34 -5.41 -19.83
C GLN A 409 -7.93 -4.63 -21.08
N THR A 410 -8.75 -3.66 -21.50
CA THR A 410 -8.48 -2.79 -22.65
C THR A 410 -7.70 -1.53 -22.32
N TYR A 411 -7.32 -1.34 -21.05
CA TYR A 411 -6.65 -0.12 -20.61
C TYR A 411 -5.24 0.00 -21.22
N PRO A 412 -4.90 1.13 -21.87
CA PRO A 412 -3.68 1.26 -22.66
C PRO A 412 -2.41 1.49 -21.83
N SER A 413 -2.54 2.02 -20.62
CA SER A 413 -1.43 2.41 -19.74
C SER A 413 -1.15 1.35 -18.67
N THR A 414 -0.13 1.59 -17.84
CA THR A 414 0.26 0.66 -16.77
C THR A 414 -0.73 0.71 -15.62
N VAL A 415 -1.14 -0.45 -15.11
CA VAL A 415 -2.01 -0.57 -13.94
C VAL A 415 -1.32 -1.39 -12.87
N LEU A 416 -1.28 -0.88 -11.63
CA LEU A 416 -0.88 -1.64 -10.45
C LEU A 416 -2.09 -1.74 -9.52
N VAL A 417 -2.62 -2.95 -9.37
CA VAL A 417 -3.79 -3.21 -8.52
C VAL A 417 -3.38 -4.05 -7.32
N VAL A 418 -3.70 -3.56 -6.13
CA VAL A 418 -3.75 -4.39 -4.92
C VAL A 418 -5.17 -4.94 -4.82
N SER A 419 -5.31 -6.26 -4.78
CA SER A 419 -6.60 -6.89 -4.56
C SER A 419 -6.41 -8.24 -3.86
N HIS A 420 -7.36 -8.60 -3.02
CA HIS A 420 -7.52 -9.95 -2.49
C HIS A 420 -8.49 -10.82 -3.31
N ASP A 421 -9.16 -10.26 -4.32
CA ASP A 421 -10.11 -10.99 -5.17
C ASP A 421 -9.37 -11.78 -6.27
N ARG A 422 -9.45 -13.11 -6.16
CA ARG A 422 -8.82 -14.06 -7.09
C ARG A 422 -9.39 -13.95 -8.50
N ALA A 423 -10.71 -13.82 -8.61
CA ALA A 423 -11.39 -13.81 -9.91
C ALA A 423 -11.02 -12.53 -10.66
N PHE A 424 -11.02 -11.40 -9.96
CA PHE A 424 -10.59 -10.11 -10.51
C PHE A 424 -9.12 -10.13 -10.96
N LEU A 425 -8.20 -10.62 -10.11
CA LEU A 425 -6.78 -10.70 -10.48
C LEU A 425 -6.54 -11.66 -11.66
N ASN A 426 -7.27 -12.76 -11.75
CA ASN A 426 -7.19 -13.69 -12.88
C ASN A 426 -7.67 -13.06 -14.20
N GLU A 427 -8.66 -12.17 -14.16
CA GLU A 427 -9.21 -11.52 -15.36
C GLU A 427 -8.37 -10.29 -15.80
N VAL A 428 -7.77 -9.56 -14.87
CA VAL A 428 -7.11 -8.26 -15.15
C VAL A 428 -5.57 -8.37 -15.23
N ALA A 429 -4.93 -9.12 -14.33
CA ALA A 429 -3.49 -9.09 -14.18
C ALA A 429 -2.78 -9.86 -15.31
N THR A 430 -1.74 -9.25 -15.90
CA THR A 430 -0.79 -9.91 -16.80
C THR A 430 0.39 -10.49 -16.03
N ASP A 431 0.75 -9.83 -14.93
CA ASP A 431 1.92 -10.13 -14.13
C ASP A 431 1.52 -10.01 -12.64
N ILE A 432 2.01 -10.93 -11.81
CA ILE A 432 1.76 -10.89 -10.36
C ILE A 432 3.06 -10.52 -9.64
N ILE A 433 2.97 -9.53 -8.77
CA ILE A 433 4.02 -9.14 -7.84
C ILE A 433 3.63 -9.68 -6.46
N HIS A 434 4.42 -10.60 -5.93
CA HIS A 434 4.21 -11.16 -4.60
C HIS A 434 5.11 -10.45 -3.59
N GLN A 435 4.49 -9.72 -2.66
CA GLN A 435 5.19 -9.08 -1.55
C GLN A 435 5.23 -10.02 -0.35
N HIS A 436 6.44 -10.45 0.03
CA HIS A 436 6.69 -11.29 1.19
C HIS A 436 8.07 -11.00 1.77
N SER A 437 8.25 -11.19 3.07
CA SER A 437 9.55 -11.11 3.76
C SER A 437 10.42 -9.90 3.37
N GLN A 438 9.78 -8.73 3.29
CA GLN A 438 10.38 -7.45 2.93
C GLN A 438 10.94 -7.38 1.49
N ARG A 439 10.49 -8.28 0.61
CA ARG A 439 10.92 -8.43 -0.78
C ARG A 439 9.73 -8.47 -1.75
N LEU A 440 10.04 -8.29 -3.04
CA LEU A 440 9.08 -8.37 -4.15
C LEU A 440 9.54 -9.45 -5.14
N ASP A 441 8.73 -10.49 -5.28
CA ASP A 441 8.94 -11.54 -6.28
C ASP A 441 8.03 -11.34 -7.49
N TYR A 442 8.59 -11.49 -8.69
CA TYR A 442 7.85 -11.30 -9.94
C TYR A 442 7.49 -12.61 -10.60
N TYR A 443 6.22 -12.72 -11.00
CA TYR A 443 5.69 -13.83 -11.77
C TYR A 443 5.13 -13.26 -13.07
N ARG A 444 5.91 -13.41 -14.15
CA ARG A 444 5.59 -12.81 -15.45
C ARG A 444 4.65 -13.69 -16.28
N GLY A 445 3.70 -13.07 -16.97
CA GLY A 445 2.75 -13.76 -17.86
C GLY A 445 1.91 -14.82 -17.14
N ALA A 446 1.61 -14.56 -15.87
CA ALA A 446 0.98 -15.51 -14.96
C ALA A 446 -0.28 -14.89 -14.37
N ASN A 447 -1.42 -15.52 -14.58
CA ASN A 447 -2.64 -15.21 -13.83
C ASN A 447 -2.49 -15.68 -12.38
N PHE A 448 -3.35 -15.22 -11.48
CA PHE A 448 -3.31 -15.57 -10.06
C PHE A 448 -3.22 -17.09 -9.80
N ASP A 449 -4.01 -17.90 -10.52
CA ASP A 449 -4.00 -19.36 -10.34
C ASP A 449 -2.65 -20.00 -10.69
N THR A 450 -2.03 -19.55 -11.78
CA THR A 450 -0.72 -20.04 -12.22
C THR A 450 0.39 -19.60 -11.27
N PHE A 451 0.29 -18.38 -10.74
CA PHE A 451 1.17 -17.89 -9.68
C PHE A 451 1.05 -18.75 -8.43
N TYR A 452 -0.17 -19.02 -7.97
CA TYR A 452 -0.43 -19.79 -6.74
C TYR A 452 0.11 -21.22 -6.86
N ALA A 453 -0.17 -21.89 -7.98
CA ALA A 453 0.35 -23.23 -8.27
C ALA A 453 1.89 -23.26 -8.30
N THR A 454 2.51 -22.29 -8.97
CA THR A 454 3.98 -22.17 -9.06
C THR A 454 4.60 -21.90 -7.69
N ARG A 455 3.97 -21.03 -6.87
CA ARG A 455 4.40 -20.74 -5.49
C ARG A 455 4.34 -22.00 -4.63
N GLU A 456 3.22 -22.74 -4.67
CA GLU A 456 3.08 -23.99 -3.92
C GLU A 456 4.12 -25.03 -4.33
N GLU A 457 4.38 -25.17 -5.63
CA GLU A 457 5.38 -26.12 -6.14
C GLU A 457 6.78 -25.73 -5.66
N ARG A 458 7.17 -24.46 -5.81
CA ARG A 458 8.44 -23.92 -5.29
C ARG A 458 8.57 -24.17 -3.79
N LYS A 459 7.50 -24.00 -3.02
CA LYS A 459 7.47 -24.26 -1.57
C LYS A 459 7.67 -25.75 -1.26
N LYS A 460 6.97 -26.64 -1.95
CA LYS A 460 7.11 -28.10 -1.79
C LYS A 460 8.53 -28.56 -2.13
N VAL A 461 9.12 -28.01 -3.18
CA VAL A 461 10.51 -28.28 -3.59
C VAL A 461 11.49 -27.79 -2.52
N ALA A 462 11.40 -26.52 -2.11
CA ALA A 462 12.27 -25.94 -1.08
C ALA A 462 12.20 -26.71 0.25
N LYS A 463 11.00 -27.12 0.67
CA LYS A 463 10.81 -27.93 1.88
C LYS A 463 11.49 -29.30 1.77
N ARG A 464 11.31 -30.00 0.65
CA ARG A 464 11.95 -31.31 0.41
C ARG A 464 13.48 -31.19 0.35
N GLU A 465 14.00 -30.16 -0.30
CA GLU A 465 15.45 -29.89 -0.35
C GLU A 465 16.02 -29.63 1.03
N TYR A 466 15.33 -28.81 1.84
CA TYR A 466 15.70 -28.55 3.23
C TYR A 466 15.68 -29.83 4.09
N GLU A 467 14.61 -30.61 4.04
CA GLU A 467 14.49 -31.88 4.78
C GLU A 467 15.59 -32.87 4.38
N ASN A 468 15.86 -33.02 3.08
CA ASN A 468 16.92 -33.87 2.56
C ASN A 468 18.31 -33.43 3.06
N GLN A 469 18.60 -32.13 3.06
CA GLN A 469 19.86 -31.62 3.60
C GLN A 469 19.97 -31.80 5.11
N MET A 470 18.88 -31.62 5.86
CA MET A 470 18.86 -31.84 7.31
C MET A 470 19.13 -33.30 7.65
N VAL A 471 18.52 -34.24 6.94
CA VAL A 471 18.79 -35.68 7.11
C VAL A 471 20.25 -36.01 6.78
N GLN A 472 20.80 -35.46 5.69
CA GLN A 472 22.20 -35.66 5.33
C GLN A 472 23.15 -35.09 6.39
N ARG A 473 22.87 -33.89 6.90
CA ARG A 473 23.62 -33.26 8.00
C ARG A 473 23.56 -34.09 9.27
N ALA A 474 22.37 -34.54 9.68
CA ALA A 474 22.19 -35.39 10.84
C ALA A 474 22.96 -36.72 10.71
N HIS A 475 22.95 -37.35 9.53
CA HIS A 475 23.71 -38.57 9.28
C HIS A 475 25.24 -38.34 9.34
N LEU A 476 25.73 -37.25 8.74
CA LEU A 476 27.14 -36.87 8.84
C LEU A 476 27.55 -36.58 10.29
N GLN A 477 26.70 -35.86 11.04
CA GLN A 477 26.93 -35.51 12.43
C GLN A 477 26.96 -36.76 13.33
N ALA A 478 26.00 -37.68 13.19
CA ALA A 478 25.97 -38.93 13.95
C ALA A 478 27.21 -39.80 13.69
N PHE A 479 27.73 -39.80 12.46
CA PHE A 479 28.99 -40.47 12.13
C PHE A 479 30.20 -39.78 12.78
N ILE A 480 30.24 -38.44 12.73
CA ILE A 480 31.31 -37.65 13.37
C ILE A 480 31.30 -37.94 14.87
N ASP A 481 30.16 -37.83 15.55
CA ASP A 481 30.06 -38.02 17.00
C ASP A 481 30.46 -39.43 17.44
N LYS A 482 30.09 -40.45 16.65
CA LYS A 482 30.43 -41.86 16.94
C LYS A 482 31.91 -42.19 16.73
N PHE A 483 32.59 -41.53 15.78
CA PHE A 483 33.95 -41.90 15.38
C PHE A 483 35.02 -40.82 15.65
N ARG A 484 34.65 -39.69 16.27
CA ARG A 484 35.56 -38.58 16.61
C ARG A 484 36.74 -39.00 17.49
N TYR A 485 36.52 -39.95 18.39
CA TYR A 485 37.50 -40.39 19.38
C TYR A 485 38.23 -41.69 19.00
N ASN A 486 37.89 -42.29 17.85
CA ASN A 486 38.52 -43.53 17.38
C ASN A 486 39.68 -43.22 16.43
N ALA A 487 40.91 -43.52 16.87
CA ALA A 487 42.15 -43.20 16.15
C ALA A 487 42.21 -43.79 14.73
N ALA A 488 41.61 -44.97 14.49
CA ALA A 488 41.66 -45.64 13.18
C ALA A 488 40.76 -44.99 12.11
N LYS A 489 39.69 -44.29 12.51
CA LYS A 489 38.72 -43.66 11.58
C LYS A 489 38.72 -42.13 11.64
N SER A 490 39.69 -41.54 12.34
CA SER A 490 39.78 -40.10 12.57
C SER A 490 39.99 -39.30 11.28
N SER A 491 40.72 -39.84 10.29
CA SER A 491 40.92 -39.19 8.99
C SER A 491 39.61 -39.10 8.18
N GLU A 492 38.78 -40.13 8.23
CA GLU A 492 37.48 -40.18 7.56
C GLU A 492 36.46 -39.25 8.24
N ALA A 493 36.48 -39.19 9.57
CA ALA A 493 35.70 -38.22 10.35
C ALA A 493 36.12 -36.77 10.03
N GLN A 494 37.42 -36.47 9.93
CA GLN A 494 37.91 -35.14 9.53
C GLN A 494 37.50 -34.74 8.10
N SER A 495 37.50 -35.69 7.16
CA SER A 495 37.01 -35.43 5.78
C SER A 495 35.53 -35.07 5.77
N ARG A 496 34.71 -35.77 6.57
CA ARG A 496 33.28 -35.49 6.70
C ARG A 496 32.98 -34.20 7.46
N ILE A 497 33.81 -33.82 8.44
CA ILE A 497 33.75 -32.49 9.09
C ILE A 497 33.97 -31.39 8.04
N LYS A 498 34.99 -31.49 7.20
CA LYS A 498 35.21 -30.52 6.11
C LYS A 498 34.07 -30.49 5.09
N LYS A 499 33.44 -31.64 4.81
CA LYS A 499 32.25 -31.69 3.95
C LYS A 499 31.05 -30.99 4.61
N LEU A 500 30.86 -31.17 5.91
CA LEU A 500 29.81 -30.50 6.68
C LEU A 500 30.01 -28.98 6.70
N GLU A 501 31.25 -28.51 6.89
CA GLU A 501 31.62 -27.08 6.86
C GLU A 501 31.46 -26.44 5.47
N LYS A 502 31.66 -27.22 4.40
CA LYS A 502 31.53 -26.74 3.02
C LYS A 502 30.09 -26.79 2.49
N MET A 503 29.20 -27.53 3.15
CA MET A 503 27.77 -27.54 2.80
C MET A 503 27.15 -26.19 3.15
N PRO A 504 26.52 -25.49 2.19
CA PRO A 504 25.86 -24.22 2.46
C PRO A 504 24.81 -24.42 3.57
N ILE A 505 24.74 -23.48 4.50
CA ILE A 505 23.66 -23.44 5.48
C ILE A 505 22.42 -22.98 4.71
N LEU A 506 21.54 -23.91 4.35
CA LEU A 506 20.19 -23.55 3.94
C LEU A 506 19.46 -22.98 5.15
N GLU A 507 18.87 -21.81 4.97
CA GLU A 507 17.91 -21.26 5.92
C GLU A 507 16.67 -22.16 5.93
N PRO A 508 16.04 -22.38 7.10
CA PRO A 508 14.77 -23.10 7.14
C PRO A 508 13.77 -22.38 6.22
N PRO A 509 12.99 -23.12 5.41
CA PRO A 509 11.93 -22.51 4.63
C PRO A 509 11.04 -21.72 5.57
N GLU A 510 10.73 -20.49 5.21
CA GLU A 510 9.97 -19.58 6.06
C GLU A 510 8.67 -20.26 6.49
N ALA A 511 8.47 -20.34 7.81
CA ALA A 511 7.25 -20.87 8.38
C ALA A 511 6.16 -19.81 8.19
N GLU A 512 5.49 -19.85 7.04
CA GLU A 512 4.31 -19.04 6.83
C GLU A 512 3.24 -19.41 7.86
N TYR A 513 2.60 -18.36 8.36
CA TYR A 513 1.52 -18.45 9.33
C TYR A 513 0.32 -19.14 8.67
N SER A 514 0.18 -20.46 8.85
CA SER A 514 -1.04 -21.14 8.45
C SER A 514 -2.15 -20.74 9.41
N VAL A 515 -3.05 -19.86 8.96
CA VAL A 515 -4.26 -19.53 9.70
C VAL A 515 -5.20 -20.73 9.57
N LYS A 516 -5.60 -21.30 10.69
CA LYS A 516 -6.70 -22.28 10.74
C LYS A 516 -7.81 -21.64 11.54
N PHE A 517 -9.03 -21.67 11.03
CA PHE A 517 -10.22 -21.30 11.79
C PHE A 517 -10.91 -22.55 12.29
N THR A 518 -11.45 -22.51 13.51
CA THR A 518 -12.15 -23.65 14.10
C THR A 518 -13.33 -23.16 14.90
N PHE A 519 -14.53 -23.49 14.41
CA PHE A 519 -15.78 -23.23 15.11
C PHE A 519 -16.10 -24.37 16.09
N PRO A 520 -16.74 -24.08 17.22
CA PRO A 520 -17.18 -25.11 18.16
C PRO A 520 -18.28 -26.00 17.56
N GLU A 521 -18.41 -27.22 18.08
CA GLU A 521 -19.51 -28.11 17.72
C GLU A 521 -20.87 -27.55 18.18
N VAL A 522 -21.91 -27.84 17.39
CA VAL A 522 -23.25 -27.27 17.57
C VAL A 522 -24.18 -28.26 18.27
N GLU A 523 -24.94 -27.77 19.25
CA GLU A 523 -25.99 -28.54 19.90
C GLU A 523 -27.16 -28.78 18.94
N LYS A 524 -27.73 -30.00 18.94
CA LYS A 524 -28.86 -30.33 18.07
C LYS A 524 -30.13 -29.62 18.55
N LEU A 525 -30.82 -28.93 17.63
CA LEU A 525 -32.13 -28.32 17.86
C LEU A 525 -33.21 -29.02 17.00
N SER A 526 -34.43 -29.06 17.52
CA SER A 526 -35.60 -29.55 16.78
C SER A 526 -36.14 -28.45 15.86
N PRO A 527 -36.47 -28.76 14.58
CA PRO A 527 -37.18 -27.83 13.70
C PRO A 527 -38.55 -27.41 14.27
N PRO A 528 -39.08 -26.22 13.92
CA PRO A 528 -38.52 -25.20 13.03
C PRO A 528 -37.43 -24.35 13.73
N ILE A 529 -36.41 -23.95 12.96
CA ILE A 529 -35.26 -23.20 13.50
C ILE A 529 -35.46 -21.69 13.34
N VAL A 530 -35.49 -21.20 12.10
CA VAL A 530 -35.90 -19.84 11.76
C VAL A 530 -36.73 -19.88 10.49
N GLN A 531 -37.93 -19.32 10.55
CA GLN A 531 -38.83 -19.23 9.41
C GLN A 531 -39.41 -17.81 9.30
N MET A 532 -39.34 -17.25 8.11
CA MET A 532 -40.01 -16.02 7.72
C MET A 532 -41.17 -16.36 6.79
N SER A 533 -42.36 -15.84 7.11
CA SER A 533 -43.58 -15.99 6.29
C SER A 533 -44.16 -14.62 5.96
N GLU A 534 -44.28 -14.33 4.67
CA GLU A 534 -44.88 -13.12 4.10
C GLU A 534 -44.33 -11.81 4.70
N VAL A 535 -43.03 -11.78 5.01
CA VAL A 535 -42.42 -10.65 5.71
C VAL A 535 -42.28 -9.44 4.78
N THR A 536 -42.82 -8.30 5.20
CA THR A 536 -42.68 -7.02 4.51
C THR A 536 -42.06 -6.00 5.46
N PHE A 537 -41.11 -5.21 4.95
CA PHE A 537 -40.39 -4.22 5.74
C PHE A 537 -39.99 -2.99 4.93
N GLY A 538 -40.07 -1.81 5.54
CA GLY A 538 -39.53 -0.55 5.01
C GLY A 538 -39.09 0.38 6.14
N TYR A 539 -37.98 1.09 5.93
CA TYR A 539 -37.46 2.07 6.92
C TYR A 539 -38.38 3.28 7.11
N SER A 540 -39.23 3.57 6.11
CA SER A 540 -40.26 4.58 6.18
C SER A 540 -41.54 4.01 5.59
N LYS A 541 -42.70 4.44 6.10
CA LYS A 541 -44.00 3.93 5.63
C LYS A 541 -44.19 4.09 4.11
N ASP A 542 -43.56 5.10 3.53
CA ASP A 542 -43.66 5.42 2.09
C ASP A 542 -42.64 4.67 1.21
N LYS A 543 -41.62 4.03 1.80
CA LYS A 543 -40.57 3.31 1.08
C LYS A 543 -40.40 1.89 1.63
N ILE A 544 -41.23 0.99 1.10
CA ILE A 544 -41.13 -0.45 1.35
C ILE A 544 -39.90 -0.99 0.63
N LEU A 545 -38.98 -1.60 1.38
CA LEU A 545 -37.74 -2.17 0.86
C LEU A 545 -37.91 -3.65 0.49
N LEU A 546 -38.62 -4.41 1.32
CA LEU A 546 -38.85 -5.85 1.17
C LEU A 546 -40.35 -6.13 1.20
N ARG A 547 -40.85 -6.97 0.29
CA ARG A 547 -42.25 -7.34 0.13
C ARG A 547 -42.39 -8.86 0.09
N ASN A 548 -43.28 -9.40 0.90
CA ASN A 548 -43.66 -10.83 0.93
C ASN A 548 -42.46 -11.78 0.86
N VAL A 549 -41.50 -11.60 1.77
CA VAL A 549 -40.29 -12.43 1.82
C VAL A 549 -40.60 -13.71 2.61
N ASP A 550 -40.43 -14.85 1.94
CA ASP A 550 -40.48 -16.19 2.53
C ASP A 550 -39.08 -16.80 2.56
N LEU A 551 -38.60 -17.15 3.75
CA LEU A 551 -37.26 -17.73 3.94
C LEU A 551 -37.29 -18.74 5.08
N ASP A 552 -36.90 -19.98 4.80
CA ASP A 552 -36.71 -21.05 5.79
C ASP A 552 -35.21 -21.34 5.94
N VAL A 553 -34.70 -21.24 7.17
CA VAL A 553 -33.30 -21.51 7.50
C VAL A 553 -33.24 -22.63 8.53
N GLN A 554 -32.63 -23.75 8.12
CA GLN A 554 -32.43 -24.95 8.92
C GLN A 554 -30.97 -25.07 9.41
N LEU A 555 -30.70 -26.03 10.30
CA LEU A 555 -29.35 -26.25 10.85
C LEU A 555 -28.32 -26.74 9.82
N ASP A 556 -28.75 -27.35 8.72
CA ASP A 556 -27.89 -27.81 7.64
C ASP A 556 -27.88 -26.85 6.44
N SER A 557 -28.65 -25.76 6.53
CA SER A 557 -28.79 -24.79 5.45
C SER A 557 -27.46 -24.08 5.17
N ARG A 558 -27.18 -23.91 3.89
CA ARG A 558 -26.01 -23.23 3.33
C ARG A 558 -26.48 -22.22 2.29
N ILE A 559 -26.89 -21.06 2.76
CA ILE A 559 -27.61 -20.07 1.96
C ILE A 559 -26.69 -18.89 1.66
N GLY A 560 -26.51 -18.61 0.37
CA GLY A 560 -25.84 -17.40 -0.12
C GLY A 560 -26.86 -16.40 -0.63
N ILE A 561 -26.90 -15.19 -0.07
CA ILE A 561 -27.75 -14.09 -0.53
C ILE A 561 -26.91 -13.16 -1.41
N VAL A 562 -27.38 -12.92 -2.63
CA VAL A 562 -26.75 -12.04 -3.62
C VAL A 562 -27.74 -11.00 -4.13
N GLY A 563 -27.24 -9.88 -4.63
CA GLY A 563 -28.06 -8.77 -5.13
C GLY A 563 -27.27 -7.46 -5.18
N PRO A 564 -27.79 -6.42 -5.84
CA PRO A 564 -27.12 -5.13 -5.91
C PRO A 564 -27.05 -4.44 -4.54
N ASN A 565 -26.09 -3.52 -4.37
CA ASN A 565 -25.96 -2.75 -3.14
C ASN A 565 -27.19 -1.87 -2.93
N GLY A 566 -27.69 -1.86 -1.69
CA GLY A 566 -28.93 -1.18 -1.33
C GLY A 566 -30.21 -1.98 -1.63
N ALA A 567 -30.13 -3.23 -2.13
CA ALA A 567 -31.32 -4.07 -2.35
C ALA A 567 -32.02 -4.53 -1.05
N GLY A 568 -31.35 -4.41 0.11
CA GLY A 568 -31.89 -4.84 1.40
C GLY A 568 -31.27 -6.12 1.98
N LYS A 569 -30.15 -6.61 1.44
CA LYS A 569 -29.38 -7.78 1.92
C LYS A 569 -29.14 -7.75 3.44
N THR A 570 -28.45 -6.72 3.93
CA THR A 570 -28.21 -6.51 5.37
C THR A 570 -29.51 -6.33 6.17
N THR A 571 -30.56 -5.77 5.57
CA THR A 571 -31.85 -5.59 6.24
C THR A 571 -32.54 -6.93 6.49
N ILE A 572 -32.48 -7.87 5.54
CA ILE A 572 -32.98 -9.25 5.71
C ILE A 572 -32.23 -9.94 6.84
N LEU A 573 -30.90 -9.81 6.87
CA LEU A 573 -30.09 -10.37 7.96
C LEU A 573 -30.49 -9.79 9.32
N LYS A 574 -30.75 -8.48 9.39
CA LYS A 574 -31.20 -7.78 10.62
C LYS A 574 -32.60 -8.22 11.08
N LEU A 575 -33.52 -8.49 10.15
CA LEU A 575 -34.83 -9.08 10.45
C LEU A 575 -34.65 -10.51 11.00
N LEU A 576 -33.74 -11.29 10.41
CA LEU A 576 -33.48 -12.68 10.81
C LEU A 576 -32.92 -12.80 12.21
N ILE A 577 -32.08 -11.86 12.63
CA ILE A 577 -31.53 -11.83 14.00
C ILE A 577 -32.46 -11.15 15.01
N GLY A 578 -33.64 -10.68 14.60
CA GLY A 578 -34.61 -9.99 15.47
C GLY A 578 -34.18 -8.59 15.92
N LYS A 579 -33.25 -7.93 15.19
CA LYS A 579 -32.88 -6.53 15.46
C LYS A 579 -33.86 -5.52 14.85
N LEU A 580 -34.65 -5.95 13.88
CA LEU A 580 -35.69 -5.16 13.24
C LEU A 580 -36.99 -5.96 13.33
N ASP A 581 -38.09 -5.25 13.59
CA ASP A 581 -39.43 -5.83 13.57
C ASP A 581 -40.02 -5.71 12.16
N PRO A 582 -40.66 -6.77 11.64
CA PRO A 582 -41.32 -6.72 10.36
C PRO A 582 -42.52 -5.77 10.41
N SER A 583 -42.79 -5.04 9.31
CA SER A 583 -43.97 -4.18 9.21
C SER A 583 -45.25 -5.01 9.03
N SER A 584 -45.15 -6.13 8.32
CA SER A 584 -46.17 -7.18 8.24
C SER A 584 -45.50 -8.55 8.03
N GLY A 585 -46.24 -9.63 8.25
CA GLY A 585 -45.72 -11.00 8.20
C GLY A 585 -45.29 -11.53 9.57
N LEU A 586 -44.80 -12.77 9.61
CA LEU A 586 -44.40 -13.46 10.85
C LEU A 586 -42.97 -13.99 10.74
N ILE A 587 -42.17 -13.76 11.79
CA ILE A 587 -40.86 -14.37 11.97
C ILE A 587 -40.94 -15.33 13.16
N SER A 588 -40.79 -16.63 12.90
CA SER A 588 -40.78 -17.68 13.92
C SER A 588 -39.35 -18.17 14.17
N GLN A 589 -38.93 -18.20 15.43
CA GLN A 589 -37.58 -18.63 15.83
C GLN A 589 -37.65 -19.60 16.99
N HIS A 590 -36.76 -20.60 16.99
CA HIS A 590 -36.66 -21.53 18.10
C HIS A 590 -36.15 -20.82 19.39
N PRO A 591 -36.78 -20.97 20.56
CA PRO A 591 -36.44 -20.20 21.77
C PRO A 591 -35.00 -20.37 22.29
N ARG A 592 -34.38 -21.54 22.04
CA ARG A 592 -32.98 -21.83 22.42
C ARG A 592 -31.97 -21.53 21.31
N LEU A 593 -32.42 -20.94 20.21
CA LEU A 593 -31.55 -20.61 19.09
C LEU A 593 -30.52 -19.56 19.50
N ARG A 594 -29.28 -19.76 19.08
CA ARG A 594 -28.19 -18.79 19.22
C ARG A 594 -27.69 -18.47 17.82
N ILE A 595 -27.76 -17.20 17.44
CA ILE A 595 -27.31 -16.74 16.11
C ILE A 595 -26.04 -15.93 16.31
N GLY A 596 -24.96 -16.34 15.64
CA GLY A 596 -23.72 -15.57 15.57
C GLY A 596 -23.78 -14.65 14.36
N PHE A 597 -23.81 -13.33 14.60
CA PHE A 597 -23.92 -12.33 13.53
C PHE A 597 -22.60 -11.58 13.33
N PHE A 598 -21.96 -11.79 12.18
CA PHE A 598 -20.83 -11.01 11.72
C PHE A 598 -21.35 -9.88 10.81
N ALA A 599 -21.25 -8.64 11.30
CA ALA A 599 -21.68 -7.47 10.55
C ALA A 599 -20.51 -6.85 9.78
N GLN A 600 -20.79 -6.15 8.69
CA GLN A 600 -19.78 -5.38 7.95
C GLN A 600 -19.00 -4.39 8.83
N HIS A 601 -19.69 -3.70 9.77
CA HIS A 601 -19.10 -2.77 10.74
C HIS A 601 -18.79 -3.40 12.12
N HIS A 602 -18.71 -4.72 12.22
CA HIS A 602 -18.48 -5.37 13.53
C HIS A 602 -17.10 -5.04 14.12
N VAL A 603 -16.14 -4.71 13.25
CA VAL A 603 -14.80 -4.23 13.64
C VAL A 603 -14.87 -2.86 14.34
N ASP A 604 -15.79 -1.98 13.93
CA ASP A 604 -15.96 -0.64 14.50
C ASP A 604 -16.61 -0.67 15.89
N ALA A 605 -17.31 -1.76 16.21
CA ALA A 605 -17.88 -2.00 17.54
C ALA A 605 -16.84 -2.48 18.57
N LEU A 606 -15.62 -2.82 18.14
CA LEU A 606 -14.54 -3.22 19.04
C LEU A 606 -13.96 -1.97 19.73
N ASP A 607 -13.75 -2.06 21.05
CA ASP A 607 -13.10 -1.00 21.81
C ASP A 607 -11.61 -0.94 21.42
N LEU A 608 -11.23 0.10 20.67
CA LEU A 608 -9.87 0.28 20.14
C LEU A 608 -8.81 0.47 21.23
N ASN A 609 -9.22 0.86 22.44
CA ASN A 609 -8.31 1.12 23.56
C ASN A 609 -7.99 -0.14 24.37
N ASP A 610 -8.84 -1.16 24.30
CA ASP A 610 -8.66 -2.42 25.02
C ASP A 610 -7.78 -3.39 24.23
N SER A 611 -7.25 -4.41 24.91
CA SER A 611 -6.56 -5.55 24.29
C SER A 611 -7.56 -6.61 23.81
N ALA A 612 -7.16 -7.48 22.89
CA ALA A 612 -8.05 -8.54 22.42
C ALA A 612 -8.49 -9.50 23.53
N VAL A 613 -7.56 -9.89 24.40
CA VAL A 613 -7.87 -10.70 25.58
C VAL A 613 -8.73 -9.93 26.58
N GLY A 614 -8.41 -8.65 26.84
CA GLY A 614 -9.20 -7.79 27.74
C GLY A 614 -10.65 -7.63 27.29
N PHE A 615 -10.85 -7.39 26.00
CA PHE A 615 -12.18 -7.29 25.39
C PHE A 615 -13.01 -8.57 25.55
N MET A 616 -12.40 -9.74 25.29
CA MET A 616 -13.07 -11.04 25.47
C MET A 616 -13.41 -11.30 26.94
N SER A 617 -12.49 -10.98 27.85
CA SER A 617 -12.68 -11.15 29.30
C SER A 617 -13.81 -10.27 29.84
N LYS A 618 -13.90 -9.03 29.36
CA LYS A 618 -14.94 -8.07 29.75
C LYS A 618 -16.33 -8.44 29.23
N ASN A 619 -16.44 -8.88 27.97
CA ASN A 619 -17.73 -9.17 27.33
C ASN A 619 -18.24 -10.59 27.59
N TYR A 620 -17.33 -11.55 27.84
CA TYR A 620 -17.68 -12.96 28.03
C TYR A 620 -17.04 -13.54 29.30
N PRO A 621 -17.32 -12.97 30.49
CA PRO A 621 -16.66 -13.37 31.73
C PRO A 621 -16.88 -14.85 32.07
N GLY A 622 -15.92 -15.47 32.75
CA GLY A 622 -16.01 -16.85 33.25
C GLY A 622 -14.98 -17.81 32.68
N ARG A 623 -14.02 -17.33 31.88
CA ARG A 623 -12.87 -18.11 31.38
C ARG A 623 -11.55 -17.47 31.79
N THR A 624 -10.49 -18.27 31.77
CA THR A 624 -9.13 -17.80 32.08
C THR A 624 -8.48 -17.09 30.89
N ASP A 625 -7.51 -16.21 31.15
CA ASP A 625 -6.73 -15.54 30.11
C ASP A 625 -6.04 -16.52 29.13
N GLU A 626 -5.62 -17.67 29.63
CA GLU A 626 -5.01 -18.72 28.82
C GLU A 626 -6.01 -19.33 27.82
N GLU A 627 -7.27 -19.54 28.24
CA GLU A 627 -8.32 -20.02 27.35
C GLU A 627 -8.69 -19.01 26.28
N TYR A 628 -8.74 -17.70 26.60
CA TYR A 628 -8.93 -16.66 25.59
C TYR A 628 -7.77 -16.63 24.60
N ARG A 629 -6.52 -16.73 25.07
CA ARG A 629 -5.34 -16.83 24.18
C ARG A 629 -5.40 -18.07 23.30
N ARG A 630 -5.79 -19.23 23.83
CA ARG A 630 -5.95 -20.46 23.03
C ARG A 630 -7.03 -20.28 21.96
N ARG A 631 -8.16 -19.63 22.30
CA ARG A 631 -9.24 -19.34 21.35
C ARG A 631 -8.79 -18.36 20.27
N LEU A 632 -8.12 -17.26 20.64
CA LEU A 632 -7.51 -16.33 19.69
C LEU A 632 -6.49 -17.03 18.79
N GLY A 633 -5.71 -17.96 19.36
CA GLY A 633 -4.76 -18.80 18.61
C GLY A 633 -5.43 -19.68 17.57
N ALA A 634 -6.61 -20.23 17.89
CA ALA A 634 -7.44 -20.99 16.95
C ALA A 634 -8.09 -20.12 15.85
N PHE A 635 -7.90 -18.80 15.89
CA PHE A 635 -8.22 -17.87 14.81
C PHE A 635 -6.97 -17.16 14.24
N GLY A 636 -5.78 -17.74 14.47
CA GLY A 636 -4.52 -17.21 13.94
C GLY A 636 -4.01 -15.93 14.62
N ILE A 637 -4.48 -15.62 15.82
CA ILE A 637 -3.93 -14.54 16.67
C ILE A 637 -3.09 -15.19 17.76
N THR A 638 -1.77 -15.09 17.60
CA THR A 638 -0.80 -15.86 18.36
C THR A 638 0.23 -14.92 19.00
N GLY A 639 0.93 -15.39 20.02
CA GLY A 639 1.99 -14.63 20.70
C GLY A 639 1.48 -13.36 21.41
N THR A 640 2.21 -12.27 21.24
CA THR A 640 1.94 -10.98 21.91
C THR A 640 0.83 -10.16 21.25
N THR A 641 0.41 -10.50 20.03
CA THR A 641 -0.63 -9.79 19.28
C THR A 641 -1.96 -9.74 20.03
N GLY A 642 -2.31 -10.80 20.78
CA GLY A 642 -3.53 -10.81 21.59
C GLY A 642 -3.52 -9.84 22.79
N LEU A 643 -2.34 -9.36 23.19
CA LEU A 643 -2.15 -8.41 24.30
C LEU A 643 -1.98 -6.97 23.82
N GLN A 644 -1.79 -6.77 22.52
CA GLN A 644 -1.73 -5.44 21.94
C GLN A 644 -3.12 -4.78 21.97
N LYS A 645 -3.13 -3.46 22.03
CA LYS A 645 -4.36 -2.67 21.89
C LYS A 645 -4.97 -2.91 20.51
N MET A 646 -6.29 -3.05 20.47
CA MET A 646 -7.04 -3.28 19.24
C MET A 646 -6.77 -2.20 18.18
N GLY A 647 -6.55 -0.94 18.58
CA GLY A 647 -6.22 0.15 17.66
C GLY A 647 -4.96 -0.07 16.82
N LEU A 648 -4.01 -0.87 17.29
CA LEU A 648 -2.75 -1.18 16.58
C LEU A 648 -2.87 -2.41 15.68
N LEU A 649 -3.95 -3.18 15.80
CA LEU A 649 -4.17 -4.35 14.96
C LEU A 649 -4.59 -3.96 13.55
N SER A 650 -4.14 -4.72 12.56
CA SER A 650 -4.63 -4.60 11.18
C SER A 650 -6.13 -4.95 11.10
N GLY A 651 -6.82 -4.47 10.06
CA GLY A 651 -8.23 -4.80 9.80
C GLY A 651 -8.48 -6.31 9.83
N GLY A 652 -7.66 -7.11 9.15
CA GLY A 652 -7.78 -8.56 9.14
C GLY A 652 -7.49 -9.25 10.48
N GLN A 653 -6.63 -8.66 11.33
CA GLN A 653 -6.47 -9.13 12.70
C GLN A 653 -7.71 -8.80 13.55
N LYS A 654 -8.29 -7.61 13.39
CA LYS A 654 -9.53 -7.24 14.08
C LYS A 654 -10.71 -8.13 13.68
N SER A 655 -10.86 -8.42 12.38
CA SER A 655 -11.86 -9.38 11.88
C SER A 655 -11.66 -10.77 12.48
N ARG A 656 -10.41 -11.25 12.60
CA ARG A 656 -10.09 -12.52 13.28
C ARG A 656 -10.48 -12.53 14.75
N VAL A 657 -10.26 -11.42 15.49
CA VAL A 657 -10.76 -11.32 16.88
C VAL A 657 -12.28 -11.40 16.89
N ALA A 658 -12.97 -10.69 15.99
CA ALA A 658 -14.42 -10.74 15.90
C ALA A 658 -14.94 -12.17 15.65
N PHE A 659 -14.31 -12.93 14.75
CA PHE A 659 -14.63 -14.36 14.57
C PHE A 659 -14.36 -15.19 15.83
N ALA A 660 -13.26 -14.93 16.54
CA ALA A 660 -12.96 -15.59 17.81
C ALA A 660 -14.03 -15.29 18.88
N CYS A 661 -14.50 -14.05 18.97
CA CYS A 661 -15.60 -13.63 19.84
C CYS A 661 -16.92 -14.33 19.47
N LEU A 662 -17.25 -14.39 18.18
CA LEU A 662 -18.44 -15.11 17.71
C LEU A 662 -18.38 -16.59 18.08
N ALA A 663 -17.22 -17.22 17.94
CA ALA A 663 -17.02 -18.60 18.34
C ALA A 663 -17.16 -18.84 19.85
N LEU A 664 -17.03 -17.82 20.71
CA LEU A 664 -17.30 -17.96 22.15
C LEU A 664 -18.77 -18.17 22.45
N THR A 665 -19.66 -17.63 21.62
CA THR A 665 -21.12 -17.69 21.82
C THR A 665 -21.74 -19.04 21.50
N ASN A 666 -20.94 -19.99 20.97
CA ASN A 666 -21.39 -21.30 20.49
C ASN A 666 -22.67 -21.18 19.63
N PRO A 667 -22.61 -20.44 18.50
CA PRO A 667 -23.78 -20.17 17.68
C PRO A 667 -24.25 -21.45 16.97
N HIS A 668 -25.56 -21.57 16.78
CA HIS A 668 -26.17 -22.64 15.99
C HIS A 668 -26.30 -22.26 14.51
N ILE A 669 -26.53 -20.98 14.24
CA ILE A 669 -26.54 -20.40 12.90
C ILE A 669 -25.52 -19.27 12.86
N LEU A 670 -24.67 -19.28 11.84
CA LEU A 670 -23.76 -18.19 11.51
C LEU A 670 -24.40 -17.34 10.41
N VAL A 671 -24.54 -16.05 10.68
CA VAL A 671 -25.00 -15.05 9.72
C VAL A 671 -23.83 -14.12 9.43
N LEU A 672 -23.33 -14.15 8.20
CA LEU A 672 -22.12 -13.44 7.78
C LEU A 672 -22.46 -12.39 6.73
N ASP A 673 -22.27 -11.11 7.05
CA ASP A 673 -22.47 -9.99 6.14
C ASP A 673 -21.12 -9.49 5.62
N GLU A 674 -20.80 -9.81 4.36
CA GLU A 674 -19.54 -9.53 3.68
C GLU A 674 -18.28 -9.91 4.50
N PRO A 675 -18.12 -11.20 4.86
CA PRO A 675 -16.99 -11.65 5.69
C PRO A 675 -15.64 -11.56 4.98
N SER A 676 -15.62 -11.41 3.65
CA SER A 676 -14.41 -11.18 2.86
C SER A 676 -13.75 -9.84 3.12
N ASN A 677 -14.51 -8.86 3.64
CA ASN A 677 -13.98 -7.55 3.90
C ASN A 677 -12.86 -7.59 4.94
N HIS A 678 -11.69 -7.09 4.54
CA HIS A 678 -10.47 -7.02 5.35
C HIS A 678 -9.80 -8.37 5.68
N LEU A 679 -10.25 -9.50 5.11
CA LEU A 679 -9.55 -10.77 5.26
C LEU A 679 -8.62 -11.06 4.08
N ASP A 680 -7.45 -11.60 4.40
CA ASP A 680 -6.48 -12.07 3.41
C ASP A 680 -6.96 -13.32 2.69
N ILE A 681 -6.38 -13.59 1.52
CA ILE A 681 -6.56 -14.81 0.74
C ILE A 681 -6.38 -16.08 1.61
N GLU A 682 -5.32 -16.14 2.43
CA GLU A 682 -5.05 -17.29 3.31
C GLU A 682 -6.09 -17.42 4.44
N ALA A 683 -6.56 -16.30 4.99
CA ALA A 683 -7.60 -16.29 6.01
C ALA A 683 -8.99 -16.62 5.42
N MET A 684 -9.22 -16.27 4.15
CA MET A 684 -10.42 -16.63 3.40
C MET A 684 -10.52 -18.13 3.15
N ASP A 685 -9.42 -18.76 2.73
CA ASP A 685 -9.39 -20.22 2.59
C ASP A 685 -9.65 -20.92 3.93
N ALA A 686 -9.00 -20.44 5.00
CA ALA A 686 -9.23 -20.97 6.34
C ALA A 686 -10.69 -20.82 6.80
N LEU A 687 -11.37 -19.72 6.43
CA LEU A 687 -12.78 -19.52 6.71
C LEU A 687 -13.68 -20.44 5.89
N ALA A 688 -13.42 -20.58 4.60
CA ALA A 688 -14.18 -21.47 3.74
C ALA A 688 -14.10 -22.92 4.23
N GLU A 689 -12.91 -23.39 4.59
CA GLU A 689 -12.71 -24.71 5.19
C GLU A 689 -13.48 -24.85 6.52
N ALA A 690 -13.34 -23.88 7.42
CA ALA A 690 -14.01 -23.92 8.72
C ALA A 690 -15.56 -23.88 8.62
N LEU A 691 -16.11 -23.13 7.66
CA LEU A 691 -17.56 -23.08 7.41
C LEU A 691 -18.10 -24.36 6.77
N ASN A 692 -17.26 -25.06 5.99
CA ASN A 692 -17.58 -26.38 5.47
C ASN A 692 -17.57 -27.46 6.55
N GLU A 693 -16.64 -27.39 7.51
CA GLU A 693 -16.60 -28.29 8.67
C GLU A 693 -17.68 -27.98 9.73
N PHE A 694 -18.22 -26.76 9.76
CA PHE A 694 -19.20 -26.33 10.75
C PHE A 694 -20.52 -27.11 10.66
N GLN A 695 -21.02 -27.66 11.77
CA GLN A 695 -22.24 -28.48 11.75
C GLN A 695 -23.56 -27.68 11.82
N GLY A 696 -23.49 -26.37 12.06
CA GLY A 696 -24.66 -25.49 12.13
C GLY A 696 -25.00 -24.83 10.79
N GLY A 697 -26.06 -24.02 10.78
CA GLY A 697 -26.55 -23.36 9.58
C GLY A 697 -25.66 -22.17 9.21
N VAL A 698 -25.40 -21.95 7.92
CA VAL A 698 -24.62 -20.80 7.44
C VAL A 698 -25.48 -20.00 6.48
N LEU A 699 -25.69 -18.74 6.82
CA LEU A 699 -26.30 -17.72 5.98
C LEU A 699 -25.26 -16.65 5.70
N MET A 700 -25.06 -16.32 4.43
CA MET A 700 -23.97 -15.46 4.04
C MET A 700 -24.38 -14.50 2.94
N VAL A 701 -23.99 -13.25 3.09
CA VAL A 701 -23.99 -12.24 2.03
C VAL A 701 -22.53 -12.05 1.65
N SER A 702 -22.20 -12.25 0.38
CA SER A 702 -20.85 -11.96 -0.12
C SER A 702 -20.86 -11.57 -1.59
N HIS A 703 -19.92 -10.73 -1.98
CA HIS A 703 -19.57 -10.48 -3.38
C HIS A 703 -18.61 -11.54 -3.95
N ASP A 704 -17.91 -12.29 -3.10
CA ASP A 704 -16.90 -13.25 -3.52
C ASP A 704 -17.53 -14.53 -4.09
N VAL A 705 -17.37 -14.70 -5.40
CA VAL A 705 -17.88 -15.83 -6.17
C VAL A 705 -17.29 -17.15 -5.69
N THR A 706 -16.00 -17.18 -5.36
CA THR A 706 -15.29 -18.41 -4.98
C THR A 706 -15.76 -18.91 -3.62
N MET A 707 -15.98 -17.98 -2.69
CA MET A 707 -16.41 -18.29 -1.34
C MET A 707 -17.88 -18.75 -1.30
N LEU A 708 -18.75 -18.08 -2.07
CA LEU A 708 -20.13 -18.53 -2.29
C LEU A 708 -20.19 -19.92 -2.93
N GLN A 709 -19.37 -20.20 -3.95
CA GLN A 709 -19.34 -21.52 -4.60
C GLN A 709 -18.84 -22.63 -3.67
N THR A 710 -17.89 -22.31 -2.79
CA THR A 710 -17.25 -23.29 -1.91
C THR A 710 -18.11 -23.64 -0.69
N VAL A 711 -18.87 -22.67 -0.17
CA VAL A 711 -19.62 -22.81 1.09
C VAL A 711 -21.13 -22.96 0.88
N CYS A 712 -21.72 -22.22 -0.07
CA CYS A 712 -23.17 -22.15 -0.24
C CYS A 712 -23.70 -23.25 -1.18
N LYS A 713 -24.80 -23.90 -0.79
CA LYS A 713 -25.51 -24.91 -1.60
C LYS A 713 -26.72 -24.34 -2.33
N SER A 714 -27.29 -23.25 -1.80
CA SER A 714 -28.44 -22.58 -2.40
C SER A 714 -28.20 -21.08 -2.47
N LEU A 715 -28.49 -20.49 -3.62
CA LEU A 715 -28.38 -19.07 -3.87
C LEU A 715 -29.76 -18.41 -3.79
N TRP A 716 -29.84 -17.25 -3.14
CA TRP A 716 -31.05 -16.44 -3.04
C TRP A 716 -30.74 -15.05 -3.56
N VAL A 717 -31.59 -14.56 -4.46
CA VAL A 717 -31.40 -13.26 -5.12
C VAL A 717 -32.33 -12.26 -4.48
N CYS A 718 -31.76 -11.21 -3.91
CA CYS A 718 -32.47 -10.05 -3.39
C CYS A 718 -32.48 -8.95 -4.46
N ASP A 719 -33.59 -8.82 -5.17
CA ASP A 719 -33.78 -7.82 -6.23
C ASP A 719 -35.24 -7.36 -6.29
N GLY A 720 -35.47 -6.11 -6.73
CA GLY A 720 -36.82 -5.54 -6.90
C GLY A 720 -37.67 -5.47 -5.62
N GLY A 721 -37.06 -5.65 -4.45
CA GLY A 721 -37.75 -5.73 -3.15
C GLY A 721 -38.34 -7.10 -2.82
N THR A 722 -37.95 -8.15 -3.54
CA THR A 722 -38.29 -9.55 -3.26
C THR A 722 -37.02 -10.38 -3.05
N VAL A 723 -37.15 -11.52 -2.37
CA VAL A 723 -36.04 -12.46 -2.16
C VAL A 723 -36.48 -13.82 -2.68
N GLU A 724 -35.87 -14.25 -3.77
CA GLU A 724 -36.27 -15.48 -4.45
C GLU A 724 -35.11 -16.48 -4.51
N LYS A 725 -35.44 -17.76 -4.37
CA LYS A 725 -34.47 -18.84 -4.54
C LYS A 725 -34.09 -18.94 -6.01
N PHE A 726 -32.80 -18.80 -6.31
CA PHE A 726 -32.29 -18.92 -7.67
C PHE A 726 -32.03 -20.40 -8.00
N PRO A 727 -32.55 -20.92 -9.13
CA PRO A 727 -32.47 -22.34 -9.46
C PRO A 727 -31.13 -22.79 -10.06
N GLY A 728 -30.13 -21.90 -10.17
CA GLY A 728 -28.82 -22.20 -10.76
C GLY A 728 -27.64 -21.85 -9.85
N ASP A 729 -26.43 -22.09 -10.36
CA ASP A 729 -25.18 -21.82 -9.65
C ASP A 729 -24.76 -20.35 -9.76
N VAL A 730 -23.75 -19.96 -8.98
CA VAL A 730 -23.19 -18.59 -8.97
C VAL A 730 -22.72 -18.15 -10.36
N GLN A 731 -22.20 -19.07 -11.19
CA GLN A 731 -21.80 -18.75 -12.57
C GLN A 731 -23.01 -18.43 -13.47
N ALA A 732 -24.12 -19.15 -13.31
CA ALA A 732 -25.36 -18.87 -14.03
C ALA A 732 -25.93 -17.51 -13.60
N TYR A 733 -25.77 -17.15 -12.32
CA TYR A 733 -26.11 -15.82 -11.83
C TYR A 733 -25.24 -14.71 -12.43
N LYS A 734 -23.90 -14.90 -12.51
CA LYS A 734 -22.99 -13.94 -13.19
C LYS A 734 -23.44 -13.71 -14.64
N LYS A 735 -23.73 -14.77 -15.39
CA LYS A 735 -24.24 -14.66 -16.78
C LYS A 735 -25.56 -13.90 -16.88
N ARG A 736 -26.50 -14.14 -15.95
CA ARG A 736 -27.78 -13.41 -15.90
C ARG A 736 -27.55 -11.92 -15.64
N ILE A 737 -26.66 -11.57 -14.72
CA ILE A 737 -26.30 -10.18 -14.43
C ILE A 737 -25.67 -9.51 -15.64
N THR A 738 -24.66 -10.14 -16.27
CA THR A 738 -24.00 -9.57 -17.44
C THR A 738 -25.01 -9.34 -18.58
N ALA A 739 -25.92 -10.30 -18.81
CA ALA A 739 -26.99 -10.14 -19.78
C ALA A 739 -27.95 -8.98 -19.44
N GLN A 740 -28.31 -8.81 -18.15
CA GLN A 740 -29.13 -7.69 -17.68
C GLN A 740 -28.41 -6.35 -17.79
N ALA A 741 -27.11 -6.28 -17.49
CA ALA A 741 -26.29 -5.08 -17.63
C ALA A 741 -26.18 -4.66 -19.11
N ASN A 742 -25.98 -5.63 -20.00
CA ASN A 742 -25.98 -5.41 -21.45
C ASN A 742 -27.35 -4.91 -21.93
N ALA A 743 -28.45 -5.50 -21.45
CA ALA A 743 -29.82 -5.11 -21.81
C ALA A 743 -30.23 -3.74 -21.24
N ALA A 744 -29.71 -3.35 -20.08
CA ALA A 744 -29.91 -2.02 -19.47
C ALA A 744 -29.09 -0.91 -20.15
N GLY A 745 -28.35 -1.23 -21.22
CA GLY A 745 -27.56 -0.27 -22.00
C GLY A 745 -26.23 0.14 -21.35
N VAL A 746 -25.80 -0.54 -20.28
CA VAL A 746 -24.54 -0.27 -19.57
C VAL A 746 -23.34 -0.75 -20.39
N VAL A 747 -23.53 -1.77 -21.21
CA VAL A 747 -22.55 -2.27 -22.16
C VAL A 747 -23.11 -2.09 -23.57
N LYS A 748 -23.34 -0.83 -23.99
CA LYS A 748 -23.35 -0.57 -25.43
C LYS A 748 -21.90 -0.72 -25.89
N GLN A 749 -21.70 -1.72 -26.77
CA GLN A 749 -20.45 -1.98 -27.46
C GLN A 749 -19.71 -0.68 -27.80
N HIS A 750 -18.43 -0.64 -27.45
CA HIS A 750 -17.44 0.27 -28.03
C HIS A 750 -17.58 0.40 -29.54
#